data_AF-A0A0S8HUH0-F1
#
_entry.id   AF-A0A0S8HUH0-F1
#
_cell.length_a   1.000
_cell.length_b   1.000
_cell.length_c   1.000
_cell.angle_alpha   90.00
_cell.angle_beta   90.00
_cell.angle_gamma   90.00
#
_symmetry.space_group_name_H-M   'P 1'
#
loop_
_entity.id
_entity.type
_entity.pdbx_description
1 polymer ?
#
loop_
_entity_poly.entity_id
_entity_poly.type
_entity_poly.pdbx_seq_one_letter_code
_entity_poly.pdbx_strand_id
1 'polypeptide(L)'
;MQIGARPLGMGGAFSAIANDANAMFWNPAGVVTLQRQEISTMYSDLYGIGLANSYFGYVLPVSDNHALGIDWMHLGQADDELGYRQDNFNLAYSLRLPWNISIGTKAKIIDTDITLDGTSWGKSRGYGFDIGFMMRPTENLRLALVGQDIGGTSVTYDNDITEEVKPQKFRFGAAYSPLEGLLLAADLDDRIHAGAEYWIMGILALRGGVQKNLKIIDDYNPTIISAGFSTRYRFIQFDYAIESHPNLDITQRFGFSIYYNPSLVSIKDAVIKPVPLFRSLYRKYSEEEFAEIVLKNSSQERLPVRVRLDIPKVTIQPYEEEIILEPQTTRAYALNISLSNDILNARGSIYDSFEQPVLTVSYEQDKREKKSSRNLEKIYVLGKNKISWSIPERVAAFVTPEDGMVDRFARSIVQQYSEEITEKYNNSNLGKATVIFDALGKHGIVYQEDPQTAWYKIAADSSIFDNIQYPVELLDSKIGDCDDCTVLFASLLENLGIQTVLLDVFAPGEGHIYMMFDSGIPVNEIKAQPYDENEYAIYNNKVWIPVETTMYGHSFNDAWREGAAEYHFRKEQGYINEINIAEAKNIYKAGQPAAKDISIPEKSIVDELVTIDIETYDNRLEQFAMAAGVSMDNPDGVYDAGAFYLRFNRLDEALRLMLSALELRPDFSDALNALGVIYTRQGKYDEALQSYYRASELMPDNAGIRFNIAITLLLQGKLDEARNEYDNVIKMDKSFEGLLKILKKGGEG
;
A
#
# COMPACT_ATOMS: atom_id res chain seq x y z
N MET A 1 18.62 -38.05 -48.28
CA MET A 1 19.14 -37.24 -47.16
C MET A 1 18.05 -37.08 -46.11
N GLN A 2 18.28 -37.49 -44.86
CA GLN A 2 17.41 -37.20 -43.72
C GLN A 2 18.18 -36.33 -42.70
N ILE A 3 17.47 -35.52 -41.92
CA ILE A 3 18.08 -34.53 -41.01
C ILE A 3 17.50 -34.57 -39.58
N GLY A 4 18.29 -33.99 -38.67
CA GLY A 4 17.94 -33.78 -37.27
C GLY A 4 18.27 -35.00 -36.41
N ALA A 5 19.16 -34.82 -35.43
CA ALA A 5 19.51 -35.88 -34.50
C ALA A 5 18.29 -36.34 -33.68
N ARG A 6 17.41 -35.42 -33.26
CA ARG A 6 16.18 -35.75 -32.53
C ARG A 6 15.18 -36.58 -33.35
N PRO A 7 14.75 -36.15 -34.56
CA PRO A 7 13.91 -36.97 -35.44
C PRO A 7 14.50 -38.36 -35.75
N LEU A 8 15.81 -38.42 -35.96
CA LEU A 8 16.47 -39.67 -36.35
C LEU A 8 16.71 -40.62 -35.18
N GLY A 9 16.89 -40.11 -33.96
CA GLY A 9 16.81 -40.92 -32.74
C GLY A 9 15.43 -41.57 -32.52
N MET A 10 14.37 -40.99 -33.11
CA MET A 10 12.99 -41.50 -33.11
C MET A 10 12.68 -42.41 -34.32
N GLY A 11 13.69 -42.89 -35.03
CA GLY A 11 13.51 -43.74 -36.21
C GLY A 11 12.89 -43.00 -37.39
N GLY A 12 12.91 -41.67 -37.40
CA GLY A 12 12.29 -40.84 -38.44
C GLY A 12 10.78 -40.61 -38.28
N ALA A 13 10.16 -41.09 -37.19
CA ALA A 13 8.74 -40.81 -36.90
C ALA A 13 8.57 -39.40 -36.32
N PHE A 14 8.47 -38.39 -37.18
CA PHE A 14 8.52 -36.98 -36.76
C PHE A 14 7.51 -36.06 -37.45
N SER A 15 6.80 -36.52 -38.48
CA SER A 15 5.91 -35.67 -39.29
C SER A 15 4.74 -35.07 -38.49
N ALA A 16 4.22 -35.79 -37.49
CA ALA A 16 3.19 -35.31 -36.57
C ALA A 16 3.74 -34.67 -35.27
N ILE A 17 5.03 -34.85 -34.99
CA ILE A 17 5.70 -34.19 -33.85
C ILE A 17 6.01 -32.75 -34.23
N ALA A 18 6.84 -32.57 -35.27
CA ALA A 18 7.18 -31.34 -35.99
C ALA A 18 7.16 -30.05 -35.14
N ASN A 19 7.78 -30.07 -33.95
CA ASN A 19 7.71 -28.99 -32.96
C ASN A 19 9.07 -28.37 -32.60
N ASP A 20 10.06 -28.56 -33.48
CA ASP A 20 11.38 -27.93 -33.47
C ASP A 20 11.76 -27.52 -34.90
N ALA A 21 12.89 -26.84 -35.10
CA ALA A 21 13.23 -26.28 -36.40
C ALA A 21 13.40 -27.36 -37.50
N ASN A 22 13.65 -28.62 -37.13
CA ASN A 22 13.69 -29.72 -38.10
C ASN A 22 12.32 -29.95 -38.77
N ALA A 23 11.23 -29.41 -38.22
CA ALA A 23 9.90 -29.42 -38.83
C ALA A 23 9.91 -28.95 -40.29
N MET A 24 10.79 -28.01 -40.66
CA MET A 24 10.91 -27.56 -42.06
C MET A 24 11.14 -28.72 -43.04
N PHE A 25 11.92 -29.72 -42.66
CA PHE A 25 12.11 -30.92 -43.48
C PHE A 25 10.96 -31.92 -43.33
N TRP A 26 10.57 -32.24 -42.10
CA TRP A 26 9.66 -33.35 -41.80
C TRP A 26 8.19 -33.02 -42.04
N ASN A 27 7.75 -31.79 -41.75
CA ASN A 27 6.42 -31.26 -42.04
C ASN A 27 6.39 -29.73 -41.92
N PRO A 28 6.33 -28.96 -43.03
CA PRO A 28 6.36 -27.50 -42.97
C PRO A 28 5.18 -26.89 -42.19
N ALA A 29 4.05 -27.59 -42.03
CA ALA A 29 2.94 -27.14 -41.18
C ALA A 29 3.31 -27.05 -39.70
N GLY A 30 4.40 -27.70 -39.27
CA GLY A 30 4.93 -27.64 -37.92
C GLY A 30 5.59 -26.32 -37.54
N VAL A 31 6.07 -25.54 -38.52
CA VAL A 31 6.86 -24.33 -38.28
C VAL A 31 6.07 -23.30 -37.44
N VAL A 32 4.77 -23.11 -37.71
CA VAL A 32 3.88 -22.21 -36.94
C VAL A 32 3.59 -22.71 -35.52
N THR A 33 3.89 -23.97 -35.19
CA THR A 33 3.65 -24.52 -33.86
C THR A 33 4.75 -24.17 -32.86
N LEU A 34 5.92 -23.73 -33.33
CA LEU A 34 7.08 -23.46 -32.47
C LEU A 34 6.90 -22.21 -31.60
N GLN A 35 6.28 -21.16 -32.15
CA GLN A 35 6.00 -19.88 -31.47
C GLN A 35 7.21 -19.24 -30.76
N ARG A 36 8.41 -19.57 -31.22
CA ARG A 36 9.68 -19.05 -30.72
C ARG A 36 10.66 -18.95 -31.88
N GLN A 37 11.64 -18.07 -31.76
CA GLN A 37 12.76 -18.11 -32.67
C GLN A 37 13.65 -19.28 -32.29
N GLU A 38 14.07 -20.05 -33.29
CA GLU A 38 14.87 -21.25 -33.08
C GLU A 38 15.91 -21.40 -34.17
N ILE A 39 17.17 -21.61 -33.77
CA ILE A 39 18.24 -22.06 -34.64
C ILE A 39 18.48 -23.53 -34.31
N SER A 40 18.58 -24.40 -35.31
CA SER A 40 19.01 -25.79 -35.14
C SER A 40 20.07 -26.16 -36.15
N THR A 41 21.04 -26.97 -35.73
CA THR A 41 22.06 -27.53 -36.60
C THR A 41 22.17 -29.03 -36.41
N MET A 42 22.71 -29.71 -37.42
CA MET A 42 23.08 -31.12 -37.33
C MET A 42 24.37 -31.37 -38.12
N TYR A 43 25.21 -32.29 -37.62
CA TYR A 43 26.33 -32.85 -38.35
C TYR A 43 26.37 -34.38 -38.16
N SER A 44 26.71 -35.10 -39.22
CA SER A 44 26.91 -36.55 -39.21
C SER A 44 27.85 -36.96 -40.32
N ASP A 45 28.72 -37.92 -40.03
CA ASP A 45 29.40 -38.72 -41.03
C ASP A 45 28.58 -40.00 -41.24
N LEU A 46 27.92 -40.08 -42.39
CA LEU A 46 27.02 -41.20 -42.69
C LEU A 46 27.84 -42.48 -42.84
N TYR A 47 27.50 -43.50 -42.06
CA TYR A 47 28.13 -44.83 -42.08
C TYR A 47 29.66 -44.82 -41.88
N GLY A 48 30.25 -43.73 -41.37
CA GLY A 48 31.70 -43.64 -41.14
C GLY A 48 32.56 -43.68 -42.40
N ILE A 49 31.99 -43.41 -43.58
CA ILE A 49 32.70 -43.47 -44.88
C ILE A 49 33.17 -42.09 -45.37
N GLY A 50 33.07 -41.04 -44.57
CA GLY A 50 33.41 -39.67 -44.96
C GLY A 50 32.32 -38.95 -45.74
N LEU A 51 31.07 -39.46 -45.71
CA LEU A 51 29.92 -38.84 -46.36
C LEU A 51 29.27 -37.85 -45.38
N ALA A 52 29.73 -36.59 -45.43
CA ALA A 52 29.29 -35.51 -44.56
C ALA A 52 27.83 -35.12 -44.86
N ASN A 53 27.01 -35.14 -43.81
CA ASN A 53 25.62 -34.69 -43.85
C ASN A 53 25.41 -33.59 -42.80
N SER A 54 25.21 -32.37 -43.28
CA SER A 54 25.09 -31.17 -42.45
C SER A 54 23.74 -30.49 -42.61
N TYR A 55 23.26 -29.87 -41.55
CA TYR A 55 21.99 -29.14 -41.52
C TYR A 55 22.13 -27.84 -40.74
N PHE A 56 21.48 -26.80 -41.23
CA PHE A 56 21.20 -25.55 -40.51
C PHE A 56 19.76 -25.14 -40.78
N GLY A 57 19.00 -24.82 -39.73
CA GLY A 57 17.65 -24.30 -39.84
C GLY A 57 17.43 -23.11 -38.91
N TYR A 58 16.67 -22.12 -39.38
CA TYR A 58 16.20 -20.99 -38.58
C TYR A 58 14.70 -20.80 -38.76
N VAL A 59 13.99 -20.63 -37.65
CA VAL A 59 12.55 -20.35 -37.61
C VAL A 59 12.30 -18.97 -37.04
N LEU A 60 11.46 -18.21 -37.74
CA LEU A 60 11.00 -16.88 -37.36
C LEU A 60 9.46 -16.86 -37.30
N PRO A 61 8.87 -16.88 -36.09
CA PRO A 61 7.46 -16.55 -35.91
C PRO A 61 7.24 -15.09 -36.34
N VAL A 62 6.35 -14.88 -37.30
CA VAL A 62 5.96 -13.53 -37.78
C VAL A 62 4.77 -13.02 -36.97
N SER A 63 3.88 -13.93 -36.57
CA SER A 63 2.77 -13.70 -35.64
C SER A 63 2.27 -15.04 -35.07
N ASP A 64 1.26 -15.02 -34.21
CA ASP A 64 0.67 -16.21 -33.60
C ASP A 64 0.19 -17.24 -34.65
N ASN A 65 -0.23 -16.77 -35.82
CA ASN A 65 -0.76 -17.62 -36.88
C ASN A 65 0.17 -17.78 -38.07
N HIS A 66 1.32 -17.10 -38.11
CA HIS A 66 2.20 -17.11 -39.27
C HIS A 66 3.66 -17.31 -38.85
N ALA A 67 4.36 -18.24 -39.50
CA ALA A 67 5.78 -18.43 -39.29
C ALA A 67 6.52 -18.71 -40.61
N LEU A 68 7.74 -18.17 -40.68
CA LEU A 68 8.69 -18.40 -41.75
C LEU A 68 9.82 -19.30 -41.23
N GLY A 69 10.37 -20.11 -42.13
CA GLY A 69 11.53 -20.93 -41.85
C GLY A 69 12.48 -20.92 -43.03
N ILE A 70 13.78 -20.89 -42.76
CA ILE A 70 14.82 -21.11 -43.76
C ILE A 70 15.68 -22.27 -43.30
N ASP A 71 16.05 -23.16 -44.22
CA ASP A 71 17.06 -24.16 -43.92
C ASP A 71 18.00 -24.45 -45.09
N TRP A 72 19.17 -24.95 -44.74
CA TRP A 72 20.22 -25.40 -45.63
C TRP A 72 20.62 -26.81 -45.22
N MET A 73 20.71 -27.70 -46.20
CA MET A 73 21.13 -29.07 -46.03
C MET A 73 22.25 -29.39 -47.00
N HIS A 74 23.26 -30.11 -46.55
CA HIS A 74 24.41 -30.46 -47.37
C HIS A 74 24.71 -31.95 -47.28
N LEU A 75 24.85 -32.61 -48.43
CA LEU A 75 25.48 -33.93 -48.56
C LEU A 75 26.77 -33.74 -49.33
N GLY A 76 27.87 -34.25 -48.82
CA GLY A 76 29.11 -34.18 -49.55
C GLY A 76 30.04 -35.31 -49.19
N GLN A 77 30.76 -35.80 -50.19
CA GLN A 77 31.93 -36.65 -50.01
C GLN A 77 32.98 -36.13 -50.98
N ALA A 78 34.20 -35.97 -50.51
CA ALA A 78 35.32 -35.62 -51.35
C ALA A 78 36.49 -36.51 -50.97
N ASP A 79 37.00 -37.26 -51.93
CA ASP A 79 38.32 -37.87 -51.86
C ASP A 79 39.28 -37.15 -52.83
N ASP A 80 40.48 -37.71 -53.02
CA ASP A 80 41.53 -37.08 -53.83
C ASP A 80 41.17 -36.99 -55.34
N GLU A 81 40.24 -37.81 -55.83
CA GLU A 81 39.88 -37.91 -57.26
C GLU A 81 38.41 -37.55 -57.52
N LEU A 82 37.46 -38.04 -56.70
CA LEU A 82 36.03 -37.87 -56.86
C LEU A 82 35.43 -37.00 -55.74
N GLY A 83 34.73 -35.94 -56.15
CA GLY A 83 33.90 -35.13 -55.27
C GLY A 83 32.43 -35.23 -55.65
N TYR A 84 31.58 -35.43 -54.67
CA TYR A 84 30.13 -35.29 -54.77
C TYR A 84 29.67 -34.23 -53.78
N ARG A 85 28.83 -33.31 -54.24
CA ARG A 85 28.18 -32.32 -53.38
C ARG A 85 26.74 -32.12 -53.79
N GLN A 86 25.85 -32.07 -52.81
CA GLN A 86 24.47 -31.62 -52.96
C GLN A 86 24.10 -30.66 -51.84
N ASP A 87 23.74 -29.43 -52.21
CA ASP A 87 23.21 -28.41 -51.33
C ASP A 87 21.72 -28.21 -51.59
N ASN A 88 20.90 -28.28 -50.54
CA ASN A 88 19.48 -27.97 -50.61
C ASN A 88 19.21 -26.71 -49.78
N PHE A 89 18.75 -25.64 -50.42
CA PHE A 89 18.26 -24.43 -49.75
C PHE A 89 16.74 -24.43 -49.78
N ASN A 90 16.10 -24.24 -48.63
CA ASN A 90 14.65 -24.25 -48.58
C ASN A 90 14.09 -23.04 -47.82
N LEU A 91 12.92 -22.58 -48.27
CA LEU A 91 12.12 -21.54 -47.63
C LEU A 91 10.73 -22.13 -47.33
N ALA A 92 10.40 -22.16 -46.05
CA ALA A 92 9.12 -22.64 -45.54
C ALA A 92 8.26 -21.47 -45.06
N TYR A 93 6.96 -21.57 -45.32
CA TYR A 93 5.93 -20.72 -44.75
C TYR A 93 4.84 -21.60 -44.17
N SER A 94 4.27 -21.18 -43.04
CA SER A 94 3.21 -21.91 -42.37
C SER A 94 2.18 -20.99 -41.76
N LEU A 95 0.93 -21.46 -41.79
CA LEU A 95 -0.26 -20.78 -41.34
C LEU A 95 -0.99 -21.67 -40.34
N ARG A 96 -1.40 -21.10 -39.21
CA ARG A 96 -2.35 -21.71 -38.29
C ARG A 96 -3.76 -21.22 -38.61
N LEU A 97 -4.67 -22.17 -38.77
CA LEU A 97 -6.10 -21.96 -38.99
C LEU A 97 -6.87 -22.24 -37.68
N PRO A 98 -8.15 -21.83 -37.60
CA PRO A 98 -9.05 -22.24 -36.51
C PRO A 98 -9.11 -23.77 -36.34
N TRP A 99 -9.57 -24.22 -35.17
CA TRP A 99 -9.68 -25.64 -34.80
C TRP A 99 -8.34 -26.41 -34.72
N ASN A 100 -7.24 -25.72 -34.39
CA ASN A 100 -5.91 -26.31 -34.23
C ASN A 100 -5.40 -27.05 -35.48
N ILE A 101 -5.71 -26.50 -36.65
CA ILE A 101 -5.21 -26.97 -37.94
C ILE A 101 -4.04 -26.08 -38.36
N SER A 102 -2.96 -26.65 -38.87
CA SER A 102 -1.90 -25.91 -39.53
C SER A 102 -1.61 -26.43 -40.91
N ILE A 103 -1.29 -25.51 -41.82
CA ILE A 103 -0.90 -25.78 -43.19
C ILE A 103 0.46 -25.15 -43.40
N GLY A 104 1.35 -25.82 -44.11
CA GLY A 104 2.64 -25.27 -44.47
C GLY A 104 3.05 -25.65 -45.87
N THR A 105 3.89 -24.81 -46.46
CA THR A 105 4.45 -24.97 -47.79
C THR A 105 5.95 -24.73 -47.73
N LYS A 106 6.72 -25.46 -48.54
CA LYS A 106 8.17 -25.25 -48.62
C LYS A 106 8.63 -25.29 -50.06
N ALA A 107 9.29 -24.22 -50.50
CA ALA A 107 10.02 -24.19 -51.76
C ALA A 107 11.46 -24.64 -51.53
N LYS A 108 12.00 -25.41 -52.48
CA LYS A 108 13.35 -25.97 -52.43
C LYS A 108 14.15 -25.57 -53.65
N ILE A 109 15.43 -25.29 -53.45
CA ILE A 109 16.45 -25.18 -54.50
C ILE A 109 17.48 -26.26 -54.21
N ILE A 110 17.74 -27.11 -55.19
CA ILE A 110 18.74 -28.19 -55.11
C ILE A 110 19.85 -27.86 -56.07
N ASP A 111 21.07 -27.74 -55.55
CA ASP A 111 22.28 -27.61 -56.33
C ASP A 111 23.13 -28.87 -56.13
N THR A 112 23.46 -29.55 -57.22
CA THR A 112 24.31 -30.75 -57.19
C THR A 112 25.53 -30.53 -58.08
N ASP A 113 26.66 -31.09 -57.67
CA ASP A 113 27.89 -31.09 -58.45
C ASP A 113 28.65 -32.40 -58.23
N ILE A 114 29.26 -32.90 -59.31
CA ILE A 114 30.15 -34.05 -59.31
C ILE A 114 31.45 -33.58 -59.93
N THR A 115 32.54 -33.68 -59.18
CA THR A 115 33.87 -33.29 -59.62
C THR A 115 34.77 -34.50 -59.76
N LEU A 116 35.56 -34.55 -60.83
CA LEU A 116 36.62 -35.54 -61.04
C LEU A 116 37.94 -34.79 -61.24
N ASP A 117 38.95 -35.05 -60.42
CA ASP A 117 40.24 -34.35 -60.39
C ASP A 117 40.10 -32.82 -60.33
N GLY A 118 39.13 -32.35 -59.52
CA GLY A 118 38.80 -30.92 -59.37
C GLY A 118 38.04 -30.30 -60.56
N THR A 119 37.74 -31.06 -61.62
CA THR A 119 36.94 -30.61 -62.76
C THR A 119 35.47 -30.96 -62.54
N SER A 120 34.54 -30.01 -62.68
CA SER A 120 33.09 -30.26 -62.57
C SER A 120 32.55 -30.93 -63.83
N TRP A 121 31.80 -32.03 -63.64
CA TRP A 121 31.19 -32.85 -64.70
C TRP A 121 29.67 -32.97 -64.56
N GLY A 122 29.10 -32.53 -63.44
CA GLY A 122 27.72 -32.82 -63.08
C GLY A 122 27.00 -31.68 -62.39
N LYS A 123 27.40 -30.43 -62.66
CA LYS A 123 26.73 -29.26 -62.09
C LYS A 123 25.29 -29.18 -62.60
N SER A 124 24.35 -29.13 -61.66
CA SER A 124 22.93 -29.07 -61.96
C SER A 124 22.17 -28.29 -60.90
N ARG A 125 21.02 -27.77 -61.30
CA ARG A 125 20.09 -27.05 -60.42
C ARG A 125 18.66 -27.51 -60.62
N GLY A 126 17.91 -27.66 -59.54
CA GLY A 126 16.51 -28.07 -59.55
C GLY A 126 15.66 -27.31 -58.53
N TYR A 127 14.35 -27.33 -58.75
CA TYR A 127 13.37 -26.68 -57.88
C TYR A 127 12.31 -27.69 -57.45
N GLY A 128 11.97 -27.68 -56.17
CA GLY A 128 10.99 -28.60 -55.58
C GLY A 128 10.01 -27.90 -54.67
N PHE A 129 8.89 -28.56 -54.38
CA PHE A 129 7.85 -28.04 -53.50
C PHE A 129 7.29 -29.11 -52.57
N ASP A 130 7.13 -28.76 -51.29
CA ASP A 130 6.43 -29.59 -50.31
C ASP A 130 5.18 -28.88 -49.80
N ILE A 131 4.17 -29.67 -49.46
CA ILE A 131 2.99 -29.23 -48.72
C ILE A 131 2.81 -30.11 -47.49
N GLY A 132 2.50 -29.46 -46.37
CA GLY A 132 2.27 -30.11 -45.09
C GLY A 132 0.93 -29.69 -44.52
N PHE A 133 0.30 -30.61 -43.82
CA PHE A 133 -0.90 -30.43 -43.04
C PHE A 133 -0.69 -31.07 -41.67
N MET A 134 -1.16 -30.40 -40.62
CA MET A 134 -1.32 -31.00 -39.30
C MET A 134 -2.64 -30.62 -38.67
N MET A 135 -3.16 -31.53 -37.86
CA MET A 135 -4.30 -31.27 -36.98
C MET A 135 -4.00 -31.81 -35.57
N ARG A 136 -4.59 -31.16 -34.58
CA ARG A 136 -4.55 -31.61 -33.19
C ARG A 136 -5.97 -31.82 -32.67
N PRO A 137 -6.59 -33.00 -32.90
CA PRO A 137 -7.97 -33.28 -32.52
C PRO A 137 -8.20 -33.26 -31.00
N THR A 138 -7.18 -33.64 -30.22
CA THR A 138 -7.17 -33.60 -28.76
C THR A 138 -5.83 -33.07 -28.27
N GLU A 139 -5.71 -32.71 -26.99
CA GLU A 139 -4.43 -32.24 -26.45
C GLU A 139 -3.29 -33.26 -26.60
N ASN A 140 -3.61 -34.55 -26.61
CA ASN A 140 -2.61 -35.63 -26.61
C ASN A 140 -2.37 -36.25 -27.98
N LEU A 141 -3.22 -36.00 -28.98
CA LEU A 141 -3.12 -36.61 -30.31
C LEU A 141 -2.82 -35.55 -31.38
N ARG A 142 -1.82 -35.82 -32.22
CA ARG A 142 -1.51 -35.04 -33.42
C ARG A 142 -1.50 -35.94 -34.63
N LEU A 143 -2.05 -35.45 -35.73
CA LEU A 143 -2.08 -36.14 -37.01
C LEU A 143 -1.44 -35.23 -38.06
N ALA A 144 -0.71 -35.83 -39.00
CA ALA A 144 -0.03 -35.13 -40.06
C ALA A 144 -0.21 -35.82 -41.41
N LEU A 145 -0.27 -35.00 -42.46
CA LEU A 145 -0.17 -35.42 -43.85
C LEU A 145 0.84 -34.51 -44.53
N VAL A 146 1.84 -35.10 -45.18
CA VAL A 146 2.89 -34.37 -45.87
C VAL A 146 3.04 -34.92 -47.29
N GLY A 147 2.95 -34.04 -48.28
CA GLY A 147 3.34 -34.33 -49.65
C GLY A 147 4.70 -33.68 -49.91
N GLN A 148 5.73 -34.50 -50.08
CA GLN A 148 7.08 -34.07 -50.39
C GLN A 148 7.35 -34.18 -51.89
N ASP A 149 8.06 -33.20 -52.44
CA ASP A 149 8.48 -33.15 -53.85
C ASP A 149 7.27 -33.31 -54.80
N ILE A 150 6.23 -32.49 -54.58
CA ILE A 150 4.98 -32.49 -55.36
C ILE A 150 5.29 -32.25 -56.84
N GLY A 151 4.88 -33.20 -57.70
CA GLY A 151 5.19 -33.18 -59.14
C GLY A 151 6.56 -33.74 -59.51
N GLY A 152 7.34 -34.23 -58.54
CA GLY A 152 8.74 -34.63 -58.72
C GLY A 152 9.66 -33.41 -58.73
N THR A 153 10.87 -33.56 -58.16
CA THR A 153 11.91 -32.54 -58.23
C THR A 153 12.98 -32.99 -59.23
N SER A 154 13.07 -32.28 -60.34
CA SER A 154 14.08 -32.51 -61.37
C SER A 154 15.20 -31.46 -61.32
N VAL A 155 16.41 -31.87 -61.66
CA VAL A 155 17.56 -30.98 -61.86
C VAL A 155 17.90 -30.92 -63.34
N THR A 156 18.36 -29.76 -63.80
CA THR A 156 18.88 -29.57 -65.16
C THR A 156 20.39 -29.38 -65.08
N TYR A 157 21.12 -30.19 -65.83
CA TYR A 157 22.58 -30.15 -65.94
C TYR A 157 23.03 -29.09 -66.97
N ASP A 158 24.30 -28.68 -66.89
CA ASP A 158 24.90 -27.70 -67.83
C ASP A 158 24.85 -28.14 -69.32
N ASN A 159 24.58 -29.42 -69.60
CA ASN A 159 24.41 -29.99 -70.94
C ASN A 159 22.93 -30.12 -71.38
N ASP A 160 22.02 -29.40 -70.71
CA ASP A 160 20.57 -29.38 -70.94
C ASP A 160 19.83 -30.71 -70.70
N ILE A 161 20.49 -31.72 -70.14
CA ILE A 161 19.84 -32.96 -69.69
C ILE A 161 19.07 -32.65 -68.40
N THR A 162 17.84 -33.15 -68.30
CA THR A 162 17.01 -33.04 -67.09
C THR A 162 16.77 -34.42 -66.50
N GLU A 163 17.01 -34.58 -65.20
CA GLU A 163 16.83 -35.82 -64.45
C GLU A 163 15.95 -35.57 -63.22
N GLU A 164 14.99 -36.46 -62.97
CA GLU A 164 14.21 -36.45 -61.73
C GLU A 164 15.05 -37.02 -60.58
N VAL A 165 15.50 -36.16 -59.66
CA VAL A 165 16.40 -36.56 -58.55
C VAL A 165 15.65 -36.87 -57.26
N LYS A 166 14.41 -36.40 -57.10
CA LYS A 166 13.55 -36.76 -55.97
C LYS A 166 12.12 -37.02 -56.46
N PRO A 167 11.64 -38.27 -56.33
CA PRO A 167 10.26 -38.58 -56.67
C PRO A 167 9.31 -38.06 -55.62
N GLN A 168 8.07 -37.80 -56.05
CA GLN A 168 6.99 -37.40 -55.16
C GLN A 168 6.71 -38.47 -54.10
N LYS A 169 6.57 -38.03 -52.84
CA LYS A 169 6.27 -38.91 -51.69
C LYS A 169 5.14 -38.37 -50.84
N PHE A 170 4.34 -39.27 -50.31
CA PHE A 170 3.35 -38.95 -49.28
C PHE A 170 3.73 -39.62 -47.97
N ARG A 171 3.60 -38.86 -46.89
CA ARG A 171 3.82 -39.35 -45.54
C ARG A 171 2.63 -39.02 -44.66
N PHE A 172 2.18 -40.03 -43.91
CA PHE A 172 1.12 -39.92 -42.92
C PHE A 172 1.73 -40.13 -41.54
N GLY A 173 1.47 -39.22 -40.61
CA GLY A 173 2.03 -39.29 -39.26
C GLY A 173 0.97 -39.23 -38.19
N ALA A 174 1.24 -39.91 -37.08
CA ALA A 174 0.50 -39.79 -35.84
C ALA A 174 1.46 -39.69 -34.66
N ALA A 175 1.17 -38.80 -33.72
CA ALA A 175 1.90 -38.68 -32.47
C ALA A 175 0.93 -38.61 -31.29
N TYR A 176 1.23 -39.39 -30.25
CA TYR A 176 0.38 -39.53 -29.06
C TYR A 176 1.19 -39.37 -27.77
N SER A 177 0.71 -38.54 -26.86
CA SER A 177 1.30 -38.30 -25.54
C SER A 177 0.41 -38.86 -24.43
N PRO A 178 0.59 -40.12 -24.00
CA PRO A 178 -0.28 -40.76 -23.02
C PRO A 178 -0.10 -40.24 -21.59
N LEU A 179 1.09 -39.70 -21.27
CA LEU A 179 1.45 -39.18 -19.96
C LEU A 179 2.52 -38.10 -20.11
N GLU A 180 2.68 -37.28 -19.08
CA GLU A 180 3.61 -36.15 -19.10
C GLU A 180 5.04 -36.61 -19.37
N GLY A 181 5.71 -35.96 -20.32
CA GLY A 181 7.07 -36.30 -20.73
C GLY A 181 7.20 -37.46 -21.72
N LEU A 182 6.20 -38.34 -21.87
CA LEU A 182 6.23 -39.44 -22.84
C LEU A 182 5.52 -39.08 -24.15
N LEU A 183 6.21 -39.33 -25.27
CA LEU A 183 5.72 -39.11 -26.62
C LEU A 183 5.96 -40.37 -27.45
N LEU A 184 4.90 -40.89 -28.06
CA LEU A 184 4.95 -41.99 -29.01
C LEU A 184 4.62 -41.43 -30.40
N ALA A 185 5.33 -41.85 -31.44
CA ALA A 185 5.05 -41.43 -32.80
C ALA A 185 5.22 -42.57 -33.80
N ALA A 186 4.44 -42.50 -34.87
CA ALA A 186 4.57 -43.38 -36.01
C ALA A 186 4.32 -42.61 -37.31
N ASP A 187 5.15 -42.86 -38.32
CA ASP A 187 4.97 -42.33 -39.67
C ASP A 187 4.91 -43.48 -40.68
N LEU A 188 4.12 -43.30 -41.74
CA LEU A 188 3.96 -44.24 -42.85
C LEU A 188 4.24 -43.53 -44.18
N ASP A 189 5.22 -44.03 -44.93
CA ASP A 189 5.51 -43.70 -46.32
C ASP A 189 5.90 -44.96 -47.11
N ASP A 190 7.00 -44.97 -47.87
CA ASP A 190 7.61 -46.20 -48.41
C ASP A 190 8.14 -47.14 -47.29
N ARG A 191 8.20 -46.63 -46.06
CA ARG A 191 8.64 -47.28 -44.82
C ARG A 191 7.60 -47.11 -43.72
N ILE A 192 7.66 -48.01 -42.75
CA ILE A 192 7.03 -47.81 -41.44
C ILE A 192 8.09 -47.27 -40.51
N HIS A 193 7.77 -46.17 -39.81
CA HIS A 193 8.57 -45.57 -38.76
C HIS A 193 7.82 -45.64 -37.45
N ALA A 194 8.51 -45.98 -36.35
CA ALA A 194 7.97 -45.89 -35.00
C ALA A 194 9.04 -45.38 -34.04
N GLY A 195 8.67 -44.51 -33.11
CA GLY A 195 9.58 -43.91 -32.15
C GLY A 195 8.92 -43.54 -30.83
N ALA A 196 9.73 -43.47 -29.77
CA ALA A 196 9.34 -43.04 -28.44
C ALA A 196 10.37 -42.08 -27.83
N GLU A 197 9.91 -40.97 -27.24
CA GLU A 197 10.71 -39.98 -26.52
C GLU A 197 10.18 -39.85 -25.08
N TYR A 198 11.08 -39.84 -24.09
CA TYR A 198 10.73 -39.60 -22.70
C TYR A 198 11.62 -38.51 -22.08
N TRP A 199 11.00 -37.46 -21.54
CA TRP A 199 11.68 -36.36 -20.84
C TRP A 199 11.70 -36.56 -19.33
N ILE A 200 12.89 -36.49 -18.73
CA ILE A 200 13.14 -36.55 -17.30
C ILE A 200 13.39 -35.13 -16.79
N MET A 201 12.50 -34.62 -15.95
CA MET A 201 12.54 -33.28 -15.34
C MET A 201 12.66 -32.12 -16.35
N GLY A 202 12.34 -32.35 -17.62
CA GLY A 202 12.49 -31.36 -18.69
C GLY A 202 13.94 -30.99 -19.04
N ILE A 203 14.93 -31.71 -18.53
CA ILE A 203 16.36 -31.47 -18.74
C ILE A 203 16.96 -32.52 -19.67
N LEU A 204 16.68 -33.80 -19.42
CA LEU A 204 17.22 -34.94 -20.19
C LEU A 204 16.09 -35.66 -20.93
N ALA A 205 16.25 -35.87 -22.24
CA ALA A 205 15.36 -36.69 -23.05
C ALA A 205 16.05 -37.98 -23.46
N LEU A 206 15.34 -39.12 -23.45
CA LEU A 206 15.80 -40.39 -24.00
C LEU A 206 14.88 -40.81 -25.14
N ARG A 207 15.45 -41.39 -26.20
CA ARG A 207 14.73 -41.78 -27.42
C ARG A 207 15.13 -43.15 -27.92
N GLY A 208 14.17 -43.85 -28.49
CA GLY A 208 14.38 -45.04 -29.28
C GLY A 208 13.44 -45.05 -30.48
N GLY A 209 13.88 -45.66 -31.58
CA GLY A 209 13.07 -45.76 -32.79
C GLY A 209 13.48 -46.92 -33.69
N VAL A 210 12.59 -47.22 -34.63
CA VAL A 210 12.76 -48.27 -35.63
C VAL A 210 12.15 -47.82 -36.95
N GLN A 211 12.81 -48.16 -38.06
CA GLN A 211 12.26 -48.00 -39.40
C GLN A 211 12.43 -49.29 -40.22
N LYS A 212 11.43 -49.61 -41.05
CA LYS A 212 11.41 -50.81 -41.88
C LYS A 212 10.79 -50.54 -43.24
N ASN A 213 11.40 -51.04 -44.31
CA ASN A 213 10.89 -50.90 -45.67
C ASN A 213 9.64 -51.76 -45.91
N LEU A 214 8.66 -51.21 -46.65
CA LEU A 214 7.46 -51.94 -47.05
C LEU A 214 7.64 -52.79 -48.31
N LYS A 215 8.46 -52.30 -49.27
CA LYS A 215 8.81 -53.04 -50.48
C LYS A 215 10.06 -53.89 -50.23
N ILE A 216 9.97 -55.17 -50.57
CA ILE A 216 11.11 -56.09 -50.64
C ILE A 216 11.72 -55.93 -52.04
N ILE A 217 12.99 -55.58 -52.11
CA ILE A 217 13.76 -55.49 -53.37
C ILE A 217 14.84 -56.56 -53.27
N ASP A 218 14.87 -57.52 -54.19
CA ASP A 218 15.91 -58.56 -54.27
C ASP A 218 16.20 -59.27 -52.92
N ASP A 219 15.15 -59.72 -52.21
CA ASP A 219 15.20 -60.32 -50.85
C ASP A 219 15.81 -59.43 -49.75
N TYR A 220 16.06 -58.15 -50.03
CA TYR A 220 16.62 -57.19 -49.09
C TYR A 220 15.53 -56.35 -48.40
N ASN A 221 15.40 -56.50 -47.08
CA ASN A 221 14.48 -55.71 -46.24
C ASN A 221 15.14 -55.28 -44.92
N PRO A 222 15.96 -54.22 -44.93
CA PRO A 222 16.68 -53.79 -43.73
C PRO A 222 15.72 -53.20 -42.69
N THR A 223 15.93 -53.61 -41.44
CA THR A 223 15.33 -52.94 -40.27
C THR A 223 16.43 -52.09 -39.63
N ILE A 224 16.19 -50.79 -39.51
CA ILE A 224 17.16 -49.86 -38.92
C ILE A 224 16.65 -49.47 -37.54
N ILE A 225 17.50 -49.61 -36.53
CA ILE A 225 17.19 -49.26 -35.14
C ILE A 225 17.96 -47.99 -34.79
N SER A 226 17.31 -47.08 -34.07
CA SER A 226 17.89 -45.82 -33.62
C SER A 226 17.73 -45.64 -32.13
N ALA A 227 18.66 -44.92 -31.52
CA ALA A 227 18.57 -44.44 -30.15
C ALA A 227 19.16 -43.04 -30.05
N GLY A 228 18.76 -42.27 -29.04
CA GLY A 228 19.33 -40.95 -28.84
C GLY A 228 18.98 -40.33 -27.50
N PHE A 229 19.61 -39.20 -27.20
CA PHE A 229 19.27 -38.39 -26.05
C PHE A 229 19.35 -36.90 -26.37
N SER A 230 18.78 -36.08 -25.49
CA SER A 230 19.03 -34.64 -25.50
C SER A 230 19.20 -34.08 -24.11
N THR A 231 20.01 -33.03 -24.00
CA THR A 231 20.13 -32.24 -22.78
C THR A 231 19.80 -30.78 -23.07
N ARG A 232 19.10 -30.12 -22.14
CA ARG A 232 18.72 -28.71 -22.25
C ARG A 232 19.27 -27.88 -21.09
N TYR A 233 19.93 -26.78 -21.42
CA TYR A 233 20.41 -25.80 -20.46
C TYR A 233 20.05 -24.37 -20.91
N ARG A 234 19.21 -23.69 -20.13
CA ARG A 234 18.68 -22.35 -20.45
C ARG A 234 18.05 -22.31 -21.86
N PHE A 235 18.66 -21.56 -22.78
CA PHE A 235 18.23 -21.38 -24.15
C PHE A 235 18.94 -22.32 -25.13
N ILE A 236 19.77 -23.27 -24.66
CA ILE A 236 20.58 -24.18 -25.48
C ILE A 236 20.10 -25.62 -25.31
N GLN A 237 20.04 -26.39 -26.39
CA GLN A 237 19.84 -27.84 -26.39
C GLN A 237 20.90 -28.54 -27.22
N PHE A 238 21.39 -29.66 -26.71
CA PHE A 238 22.25 -30.58 -27.43
C PHE A 238 21.48 -31.88 -27.68
N ASP A 239 21.56 -32.39 -28.89
CA ASP A 239 20.91 -33.60 -29.36
C ASP A 239 21.96 -34.60 -29.86
N TYR A 240 21.87 -35.85 -29.45
CA TYR A 240 22.70 -36.94 -29.97
C TYR A 240 21.84 -38.12 -30.39
N ALA A 241 22.16 -38.73 -31.52
CA ALA A 241 21.50 -39.95 -31.97
C ALA A 241 22.46 -40.89 -32.69
N ILE A 242 22.15 -42.18 -32.60
CA ILE A 242 22.80 -43.26 -33.33
C ILE A 242 21.76 -44.00 -34.16
N GLU A 243 22.15 -44.43 -35.35
CA GLU A 243 21.36 -45.29 -36.22
C GLU A 243 22.20 -46.51 -36.62
N SER A 244 21.67 -47.71 -36.38
CA SER A 244 22.32 -48.97 -36.71
C SER A 244 21.64 -49.57 -37.94
N HIS A 245 22.40 -49.63 -39.03
CA HIS A 245 21.99 -50.29 -40.27
C HIS A 245 22.50 -51.74 -40.27
N PRO A 246 21.76 -52.73 -40.80
CA PRO A 246 22.18 -54.14 -40.75
C PRO A 246 23.50 -54.43 -41.49
N ASN A 247 23.79 -53.66 -42.53
CA ASN A 247 24.92 -53.91 -43.45
C ASN A 247 25.94 -52.77 -43.50
N LEU A 248 25.69 -51.65 -42.83
CA LEU A 248 26.54 -50.46 -42.86
C LEU A 248 26.90 -50.08 -41.44
N ASP A 249 28.05 -49.41 -41.26
CA ASP A 249 28.49 -48.99 -39.94
C ASP A 249 27.51 -48.01 -39.28
N ILE A 250 27.60 -47.96 -37.95
CA ILE A 250 26.73 -47.11 -37.12
C ILE A 250 26.94 -45.66 -37.50
N THR A 251 25.84 -44.98 -37.82
CA THR A 251 25.85 -43.55 -38.10
C THR A 251 25.61 -42.79 -36.80
N GLN A 252 26.50 -41.84 -36.49
CA GLN A 252 26.34 -40.94 -35.34
C GLN A 252 25.92 -39.55 -35.79
N ARG A 253 25.04 -38.91 -35.03
CA ARG A 253 24.46 -37.60 -35.33
C ARG A 253 24.54 -36.69 -34.13
N PHE A 254 25.05 -35.50 -34.36
CA PHE A 254 25.17 -34.44 -33.37
C PHE A 254 24.28 -33.28 -33.80
N GLY A 255 23.47 -32.78 -32.88
CA GLY A 255 22.59 -31.64 -33.11
C GLY A 255 22.72 -30.60 -32.00
N PHE A 256 22.50 -29.35 -32.38
CA PHE A 256 22.59 -28.22 -31.46
C PHE A 256 21.48 -27.22 -31.78
N SER A 257 20.76 -26.76 -30.76
CA SER A 257 19.66 -25.81 -30.93
C SER A 257 19.74 -24.64 -29.94
N ILE A 258 19.36 -23.44 -30.40
CA ILE A 258 19.22 -22.21 -29.59
C ILE A 258 17.77 -21.72 -29.69
N TYR A 259 17.16 -21.42 -28.54
CA TYR A 259 15.78 -20.92 -28.42
C TYR A 259 15.74 -19.47 -27.94
N TYR A 260 14.95 -18.61 -28.58
CA TYR A 260 14.69 -17.24 -28.12
C TYR A 260 13.18 -16.98 -28.02
N ASN A 261 12.70 -16.66 -26.82
CA ASN A 261 11.28 -16.39 -26.51
C ASN A 261 11.15 -15.02 -25.78
N PRO A 262 10.62 -13.98 -26.42
CA PRO A 262 10.53 -12.63 -25.83
C PRO A 262 9.49 -12.53 -24.70
N SER A 263 9.68 -11.60 -23.76
CA SER A 263 8.69 -11.31 -22.70
C SER A 263 7.44 -10.67 -23.30
N LEU A 264 6.25 -11.19 -22.97
CA LEU A 264 4.96 -10.64 -23.38
C LEU A 264 4.61 -9.35 -22.65
N VAL A 265 5.02 -9.24 -21.38
CA VAL A 265 4.77 -8.09 -20.52
C VAL A 265 6.03 -7.25 -20.35
N SER A 266 5.89 -5.92 -20.43
CA SER A 266 6.98 -4.97 -20.15
C SER A 266 6.50 -3.74 -19.40
N ILE A 267 7.34 -3.25 -18.49
CA ILE A 267 7.13 -2.00 -17.74
C ILE A 267 7.63 -0.83 -18.60
N LYS A 268 6.73 0.03 -19.06
CA LYS A 268 7.03 1.19 -19.91
C LYS A 268 7.34 2.44 -19.13
N ASP A 269 6.65 2.64 -18.01
CA ASP A 269 6.94 3.71 -17.07
C ASP A 269 6.43 3.39 -15.67
N ALA A 270 6.95 4.09 -14.67
CA ALA A 270 6.44 4.02 -13.30
C ALA A 270 6.95 5.21 -12.48
N VAL A 271 6.02 5.95 -11.88
CA VAL A 271 6.29 7.16 -11.11
C VAL A 271 5.63 7.05 -9.74
N ILE A 272 6.40 7.24 -8.67
CA ILE A 272 5.88 7.38 -7.31
C ILE A 272 5.51 8.84 -7.10
N LYS A 273 4.28 9.10 -6.65
CA LYS A 273 3.73 10.45 -6.49
C LYS A 273 4.23 11.19 -5.25
N PRO A 274 4.26 10.59 -4.04
CA PRO A 274 4.75 11.31 -2.86
C PRO A 274 6.28 11.45 -2.91
N VAL A 275 6.74 12.60 -3.39
CA VAL A 275 8.16 12.98 -3.40
C VAL A 275 8.31 14.41 -2.88
N PRO A 276 8.99 14.62 -1.73
CA PRO A 276 9.57 13.60 -0.85
C PRO A 276 8.49 12.78 -0.10
N LEU A 277 8.86 11.57 0.32
CA LEU A 277 8.00 10.69 1.13
C LEU A 277 8.22 10.97 2.62
N PHE A 278 7.19 11.42 3.31
CA PHE A 278 7.20 11.65 4.76
C PHE A 278 6.73 10.40 5.49
N ARG A 279 7.59 9.82 6.34
CA ARG A 279 7.22 8.65 7.14
C ARG A 279 6.06 8.96 8.10
N SER A 280 5.98 10.19 8.62
CA SER A 280 4.89 10.68 9.47
C SER A 280 3.52 10.65 8.79
N LEU A 281 3.46 10.76 7.47
CA LEU A 281 2.21 10.82 6.68
C LEU A 281 1.78 9.47 6.09
N TYR A 282 2.40 8.36 6.52
CA TYR A 282 2.19 7.03 5.94
C TYR A 282 0.72 6.57 5.87
N ARG A 283 -0.12 7.01 6.82
CA ARG A 283 -1.56 6.68 6.86
C ARG A 283 -2.32 7.39 5.73
N LYS A 284 -1.92 8.62 5.37
CA LYS A 284 -2.55 9.40 4.31
C LYS A 284 -2.37 8.74 2.94
N TYR A 285 -1.20 8.15 2.71
CA TYR A 285 -0.85 7.50 1.44
C TYR A 285 -1.74 6.31 1.06
N SER A 286 -2.51 5.74 2.00
CA SER A 286 -3.49 4.69 1.70
C SER A 286 -4.79 5.21 1.08
N GLU A 287 -5.05 6.51 1.15
CA GLU A 287 -6.28 7.16 0.69
C GLU A 287 -6.14 7.80 -0.70
N GLU A 288 -4.92 7.86 -1.21
CA GLU A 288 -4.56 8.55 -2.45
C GLU A 288 -3.78 7.62 -3.37
N GLU A 289 -3.68 8.01 -4.64
CA GLU A 289 -2.85 7.29 -5.60
C GLU A 289 -1.36 7.43 -5.24
N PHE A 290 -0.73 6.31 -4.89
CA PHE A 290 0.65 6.28 -4.44
C PHE A 290 1.64 6.24 -5.61
N ALA A 291 1.34 5.43 -6.63
CA ALA A 291 2.17 5.33 -7.82
C ALA A 291 1.32 5.12 -9.08
N GLU A 292 1.76 5.71 -10.19
CA GLU A 292 1.22 5.42 -11.51
C GLU A 292 2.21 4.53 -12.25
N ILE A 293 1.75 3.39 -12.78
CA ILE A 293 2.59 2.45 -13.55
C ILE A 293 2.03 2.26 -14.95
N VAL A 294 2.90 2.22 -15.96
CA VAL A 294 2.52 1.98 -17.36
C VAL A 294 2.98 0.60 -17.78
N LEU A 295 2.04 -0.30 -18.00
CA LEU A 295 2.29 -1.68 -18.38
C LEU A 295 1.85 -1.93 -19.82
N LYS A 296 2.69 -2.68 -20.57
CA LYS A 296 2.36 -3.17 -21.91
C LYS A 296 2.13 -4.67 -21.89
N ASN A 297 0.99 -5.11 -22.41
CA ASN A 297 0.71 -6.50 -22.79
C ASN A 297 0.86 -6.63 -24.31
N SER A 298 1.81 -7.46 -24.76
CA SER A 298 2.07 -7.72 -26.18
C SER A 298 1.43 -9.02 -26.69
N SER A 299 0.65 -9.72 -25.84
CA SER A 299 -0.09 -10.92 -26.22
C SER A 299 -1.46 -10.59 -26.80
N GLN A 300 -2.06 -11.54 -27.53
CA GLN A 300 -3.41 -11.45 -28.06
C GLN A 300 -4.50 -11.82 -27.02
N GLU A 301 -4.09 -12.21 -25.80
CA GLU A 301 -4.98 -12.64 -24.74
C GLU A 301 -4.89 -11.71 -23.53
N ARG A 302 -5.90 -11.80 -22.66
CA ARG A 302 -5.87 -11.14 -21.36
C ARG A 302 -4.86 -11.86 -20.49
N LEU A 303 -3.94 -11.11 -19.88
CA LEU A 303 -2.93 -11.68 -19.00
C LEU A 303 -3.15 -11.19 -17.57
N PRO A 304 -3.49 -12.09 -16.63
CA PRO A 304 -3.38 -11.78 -15.22
C PRO A 304 -1.89 -11.67 -14.87
N VAL A 305 -1.52 -10.56 -14.24
CA VAL A 305 -0.16 -10.29 -13.79
C VAL A 305 -0.17 -9.91 -12.32
N ARG A 306 0.86 -10.32 -11.59
CA ARG A 306 1.11 -9.86 -10.23
C ARG A 306 2.11 -8.72 -10.26
N VAL A 307 1.69 -7.56 -9.78
CA VAL A 307 2.52 -6.37 -9.65
C VAL A 307 3.04 -6.30 -8.21
N ARG A 308 4.34 -6.13 -8.05
CA ARG A 308 5.02 -5.97 -6.77
C ARG A 308 5.81 -4.67 -6.76
N LEU A 309 5.57 -3.81 -5.76
CA LEU A 309 6.40 -2.63 -5.50
C LEU A 309 7.15 -2.79 -4.18
N ASP A 310 8.47 -2.71 -4.25
CA ASP A 310 9.36 -2.78 -3.10
C ASP A 310 10.08 -1.44 -2.93
N ILE A 311 9.94 -0.83 -1.76
CA ILE A 311 10.60 0.42 -1.38
C ILE A 311 11.48 0.13 -0.16
N PRO A 312 12.81 0.00 -0.34
CA PRO A 312 13.70 -0.35 0.75
C PRO A 312 13.55 0.57 1.97
N LYS A 313 13.59 -0.01 3.17
CA LYS A 313 13.40 0.68 4.47
C LYS A 313 12.06 1.42 4.68
N VAL A 314 11.13 1.31 3.74
CA VAL A 314 9.76 1.85 3.85
C VAL A 314 8.77 0.70 3.93
N THR A 315 8.87 -0.26 3.01
CA THR A 315 8.04 -1.47 3.01
C THR A 315 8.78 -2.62 3.68
N ILE A 316 8.28 -3.10 4.82
CA ILE A 316 8.80 -4.34 5.44
C ILE A 316 8.39 -5.55 4.62
N GLN A 317 7.12 -5.56 4.19
CA GLN A 317 6.63 -6.47 3.19
C GLN A 317 6.34 -5.67 1.92
N PRO A 318 6.88 -6.08 0.77
CA PRO A 318 6.57 -5.45 -0.51
C PRO A 318 5.08 -5.47 -0.78
N TYR A 319 4.59 -4.38 -1.37
CA TYR A 319 3.22 -4.30 -1.84
C TYR A 319 3.02 -5.28 -3.01
N GLU A 320 1.92 -6.02 -3.03
CA GLU A 320 1.54 -6.92 -4.13
C GLU A 320 0.05 -6.75 -4.49
N GLU A 321 -0.26 -6.68 -5.78
CA GLU A 321 -1.61 -6.63 -6.33
C GLU A 321 -1.70 -7.45 -7.63
N GLU A 322 -2.85 -8.06 -7.92
CA GLU A 322 -3.11 -8.73 -9.20
C GLU A 322 -3.89 -7.82 -10.14
N ILE A 323 -3.37 -7.62 -11.36
CA ILE A 323 -3.96 -6.77 -12.40
C ILE A 323 -4.16 -7.61 -13.66
N ILE A 324 -5.31 -7.44 -14.32
CA ILE A 324 -5.57 -8.09 -15.62
C ILE A 324 -5.24 -7.11 -16.74
N LEU A 325 -4.26 -7.46 -17.58
CA LEU A 325 -3.85 -6.63 -18.71
C LEU A 325 -4.64 -7.00 -19.98
N GLU A 326 -5.26 -6.00 -20.62
CA GLU A 326 -5.97 -6.19 -21.89
C GLU A 326 -5.01 -6.49 -23.06
N PRO A 327 -5.42 -7.31 -24.05
CA PRO A 327 -4.59 -7.70 -25.19
C PRO A 327 -4.05 -6.52 -25.99
N GLN A 328 -2.81 -6.59 -26.46
CA GLN A 328 -2.19 -5.59 -27.34
C GLN A 328 -2.29 -4.14 -26.84
N THR A 329 -2.34 -3.93 -25.52
CA THR A 329 -2.48 -2.59 -24.94
C THR A 329 -1.23 -2.13 -24.20
N THR A 330 -1.05 -0.81 -24.15
CA THR A 330 -0.18 -0.13 -23.19
C THR A 330 -1.07 0.83 -22.40
N ARG A 331 -1.18 0.64 -21.09
CA ARG A 331 -2.09 1.43 -20.23
C ARG A 331 -1.42 1.78 -18.91
N ALA A 332 -1.84 2.92 -18.36
CA ALA A 332 -1.50 3.34 -17.01
C ALA A 332 -2.44 2.67 -15.99
N TYR A 333 -1.90 2.34 -14.82
CA TYR A 333 -2.60 1.77 -13.67
C TYR A 333 -2.16 2.51 -12.41
N ALA A 334 -3.13 2.88 -11.58
CA ALA A 334 -2.91 3.51 -10.29
C ALA A 334 -2.69 2.42 -9.23
N LEU A 335 -1.63 2.54 -8.43
CA LEU A 335 -1.36 1.70 -7.27
C LEU A 335 -1.66 2.49 -6.00
N ASN A 336 -2.49 1.91 -5.13
CA ASN A 336 -2.79 2.46 -3.81
C ASN A 336 -2.16 1.54 -2.75
N ILE A 337 -1.23 2.09 -1.97
CA ILE A 337 -0.40 1.31 -1.05
C ILE A 337 -0.77 1.64 0.39
N SER A 338 -1.02 0.60 1.19
CA SER A 338 -1.15 0.73 2.64
C SER A 338 0.20 0.44 3.29
N LEU A 339 0.78 1.43 3.94
CA LEU A 339 2.03 1.29 4.70
C LEU A 339 1.71 0.92 6.16
N SER A 340 2.51 0.03 6.74
CA SER A 340 2.38 -0.38 8.14
C SER A 340 3.01 0.62 9.10
N ASN A 341 2.55 0.62 10.36
CA ASN A 341 3.08 1.47 11.44
C ASN A 341 4.59 1.30 11.65
N ASP A 342 5.13 0.14 11.29
CA ASP A 342 6.55 -0.15 11.40
C ASP A 342 7.44 0.83 10.62
N ILE A 343 6.89 1.58 9.65
CA ILE A 343 7.62 2.66 8.97
C ILE A 343 8.16 3.71 9.95
N LEU A 344 7.46 3.99 11.06
CA LEU A 344 7.92 4.89 12.11
C LEU A 344 8.90 4.19 13.07
N ASN A 345 8.74 2.88 13.26
CA ASN A 345 9.40 2.13 14.34
C ASN A 345 10.59 1.29 13.88
N ALA A 346 10.83 1.20 12.57
CA ALA A 346 11.96 0.51 11.98
C ALA A 346 13.30 1.15 12.35
N ARG A 347 14.36 0.34 12.41
CA ARG A 347 15.71 0.85 12.66
C ARG A 347 16.13 1.84 11.57
N GLY A 348 16.56 3.02 12.00
CA GLY A 348 16.99 4.10 11.11
C GLY A 348 15.84 4.95 10.54
N SER A 349 14.59 4.74 10.97
CA SER A 349 13.44 5.56 10.57
C SER A 349 13.60 7.04 10.94
N ILE A 350 14.45 7.36 11.92
CA ILE A 350 14.79 8.73 12.33
C ILE A 350 15.53 9.49 11.22
N TYR A 351 16.30 8.79 10.37
CA TYR A 351 17.17 9.43 9.40
C TYR A 351 16.52 9.54 8.02
N ASP A 352 16.86 10.63 7.34
CA ASP A 352 16.56 10.81 5.92
C ASP A 352 17.37 9.80 5.09
N SER A 353 16.79 9.35 3.98
CA SER A 353 17.40 8.34 3.13
C SER A 353 16.97 8.46 1.68
N PHE A 354 17.89 8.23 0.74
CA PHE A 354 17.54 8.01 -0.66
C PHE A 354 17.33 6.53 -0.91
N GLU A 355 16.12 6.16 -1.30
CA GLU A 355 15.76 4.76 -1.55
C GLU A 355 15.47 4.58 -3.04
N GLN A 356 15.90 3.45 -3.61
CA GLN A 356 15.62 3.09 -5.00
C GLN A 356 14.49 2.05 -5.02
N PRO A 357 13.25 2.45 -5.38
CA PRO A 357 12.15 1.52 -5.50
C PRO A 357 12.37 0.54 -6.65
N VAL A 358 11.83 -0.67 -6.50
CA VAL A 358 11.85 -1.70 -7.53
C VAL A 358 10.43 -2.16 -7.82
N LEU A 359 10.00 -1.98 -9.07
CA LEU A 359 8.75 -2.51 -9.57
C LEU A 359 9.02 -3.84 -10.28
N THR A 360 8.30 -4.90 -9.89
CA THR A 360 8.37 -6.21 -10.52
C THR A 360 6.99 -6.67 -10.94
N VAL A 361 6.85 -7.14 -12.18
CA VAL A 361 5.63 -7.73 -12.71
C VAL A 361 5.90 -9.18 -13.04
N SER A 362 5.15 -10.11 -12.42
CA SER A 362 5.22 -11.54 -12.73
C SER A 362 3.94 -12.05 -13.36
N TYR A 363 4.07 -13.05 -14.24
CA TYR A 363 2.95 -13.66 -14.95
C TYR A 363 3.30 -15.08 -15.39
N GLU A 364 2.29 -15.90 -15.67
CA GLU A 364 2.48 -17.25 -16.18
C GLU A 364 2.52 -17.27 -17.71
N GLN A 365 3.53 -17.93 -18.28
CA GLN A 365 3.63 -18.21 -19.71
C GLN A 365 4.20 -19.62 -19.89
N ASP A 366 3.56 -20.46 -20.69
CA ASP A 366 3.96 -21.85 -20.92
C ASP A 366 4.13 -22.67 -19.63
N LYS A 367 3.21 -22.50 -18.66
CA LYS A 367 3.26 -23.11 -17.32
C LYS A 367 4.50 -22.75 -16.49
N ARG A 368 5.14 -21.62 -16.79
CA ARG A 368 6.30 -21.10 -16.07
C ARG A 368 6.09 -19.65 -15.70
N GLU A 369 6.54 -19.28 -14.51
CA GLU A 369 6.54 -17.87 -14.08
C GLU A 369 7.61 -17.09 -14.87
N LYS A 370 7.19 -15.97 -15.45
CA LYS A 370 8.04 -14.95 -16.07
C LYS A 370 8.01 -13.68 -15.24
N LYS A 371 9.11 -12.94 -15.23
CA LYS A 371 9.25 -11.67 -14.49
C LYS A 371 9.84 -10.58 -15.36
N SER A 372 9.30 -9.37 -15.21
CA SER A 372 9.87 -8.14 -15.74
C SER A 372 10.05 -7.19 -14.55
N SER A 373 11.26 -6.67 -14.34
CA SER A 373 11.55 -5.75 -13.23
C SER A 373 12.18 -4.47 -13.75
N ARG A 374 11.89 -3.35 -13.08
CA ARG A 374 12.46 -2.03 -13.38
C ARG A 374 12.81 -1.34 -12.06
N ASN A 375 14.04 -0.83 -11.98
CA ASN A 375 14.44 0.09 -10.93
C ASN A 375 13.87 1.47 -11.26
N LEU A 376 13.18 2.08 -10.29
CA LEU A 376 12.60 3.40 -10.45
C LEU A 376 13.62 4.49 -10.11
N GLU A 377 13.23 5.73 -10.35
CA GLU A 377 13.98 6.88 -9.87
C GLU A 377 14.09 6.83 -8.34
N LYS A 378 15.23 7.28 -7.82
CA LYS A 378 15.44 7.33 -6.38
C LYS A 378 14.50 8.36 -5.77
N ILE A 379 13.80 7.96 -4.72
CA ILE A 379 12.95 8.86 -3.96
C ILE A 379 13.65 9.28 -2.68
N TYR A 380 13.40 10.52 -2.26
CA TYR A 380 13.86 11.02 -0.97
C TYR A 380 12.83 10.68 0.10
N VAL A 381 13.24 9.87 1.08
CA VAL A 381 12.40 9.42 2.19
C VAL A 381 12.87 10.13 3.45
N LEU A 382 12.00 10.96 4.01
CA LEU A 382 12.27 11.79 5.17
C LEU A 382 12.07 11.01 6.47
N GLY A 383 12.84 11.37 7.49
CA GLY A 383 12.80 10.80 8.83
C GLY A 383 11.39 10.83 9.44
N LYS A 384 11.14 9.98 10.44
CA LYS A 384 9.83 9.84 11.09
C LYS A 384 9.34 11.11 11.79
N ASN A 385 10.27 11.98 12.18
CA ASN A 385 10.00 13.26 12.85
C ASN A 385 9.88 14.42 11.85
N LYS A 386 10.19 14.20 10.57
CA LYS A 386 10.22 15.27 9.58
C LYS A 386 8.82 15.73 9.20
N ILE A 387 8.69 17.05 9.05
CA ILE A 387 7.50 17.72 8.54
C ILE A 387 7.90 18.88 7.61
N SER A 388 6.97 19.32 6.76
CA SER A 388 7.04 20.61 6.06
C SER A 388 5.81 21.42 6.44
N TRP A 389 6.04 22.66 6.86
CA TRP A 389 5.02 23.64 7.24
C TRP A 389 4.34 24.32 6.04
N SER A 390 4.65 23.89 4.80
CA SER A 390 3.91 24.31 3.60
C SER A 390 2.41 23.94 3.65
N ILE A 391 2.06 22.92 4.43
CA ILE A 391 0.69 22.54 4.76
C ILE A 391 0.65 22.34 6.29
N PRO A 392 0.32 23.37 7.07
CA PRO A 392 0.43 23.34 8.53
C PRO A 392 -0.41 22.24 9.19
N GLU A 393 -1.54 21.85 8.60
CA GLU A 393 -2.42 20.80 9.11
C GLU A 393 -1.73 19.43 9.23
N ARG A 394 -0.60 19.22 8.54
CA ARG A 394 0.21 18.00 8.69
C ARG A 394 0.69 17.76 10.12
N VAL A 395 0.78 18.80 10.94
CA VAL A 395 1.13 18.72 12.37
C VAL A 395 0.19 17.76 13.12
N ALA A 396 -1.05 17.60 12.67
CA ALA A 396 -2.01 16.69 13.28
C ALA A 396 -1.55 15.21 13.25
N ALA A 397 -0.65 14.84 12.33
CA ALA A 397 -0.02 13.53 12.33
C ALA A 397 0.84 13.26 13.59
N PHE A 398 1.28 14.32 14.28
CA PHE A 398 2.10 14.25 15.49
C PHE A 398 1.28 14.39 16.78
N VAL A 399 0.01 14.80 16.69
CA VAL A 399 -0.89 14.86 17.86
C VAL A 399 -1.48 13.47 18.11
N THR A 400 -0.92 12.73 19.07
CA THR A 400 -1.19 11.30 19.32
C THR A 400 -1.95 11.04 20.64
N PRO A 401 -3.24 11.40 20.75
CA PRO A 401 -4.02 11.23 21.99
C PRO A 401 -4.30 9.76 22.33
N GLU A 402 -4.25 8.86 21.35
CA GLU A 402 -4.48 7.41 21.53
C GLU A 402 -3.20 6.65 21.92
N ASP A 403 -2.05 7.32 22.02
CA ASP A 403 -0.82 6.68 22.48
C ASP A 403 -0.98 6.23 23.94
N GLY A 404 -0.56 4.99 24.23
CA GLY A 404 -0.78 4.39 25.54
C GLY A 404 -0.03 5.09 26.69
N MET A 405 1.10 5.75 26.41
CA MET A 405 1.82 6.52 27.43
C MET A 405 1.21 7.91 27.62
N VAL A 406 0.77 8.56 26.53
CA VAL A 406 -0.01 9.82 26.59
C VAL A 406 -1.28 9.63 27.43
N ASP A 407 -2.04 8.56 27.18
CA ASP A 407 -3.24 8.22 27.93
C ASP A 407 -2.95 8.01 29.43
N ARG A 408 -1.94 7.20 29.75
CA ARG A 408 -1.54 6.95 31.14
C ARG A 408 -1.10 8.24 31.84
N PHE A 409 -0.30 9.08 31.18
CA PHE A 409 0.16 10.34 31.77
C PHE A 409 -1.02 11.26 32.06
N ALA A 410 -1.86 11.54 31.06
CA ALA A 410 -2.98 12.45 31.20
C ALA A 410 -3.98 12.00 32.28
N ARG A 411 -4.44 10.75 32.21
CA ARG A 411 -5.47 10.24 33.13
C ARG A 411 -4.96 10.09 34.55
N SER A 412 -3.71 9.66 34.74
CA SER A 412 -3.16 9.47 36.09
C SER A 412 -2.97 10.80 36.82
N ILE A 413 -2.52 11.85 36.12
CA ILE A 413 -2.38 13.18 36.73
C ILE A 413 -3.75 13.76 37.09
N VAL A 414 -4.72 13.72 36.17
CA VAL A 414 -6.09 14.20 36.46
C VAL A 414 -6.73 13.42 37.62
N GLN A 415 -6.47 12.13 37.72
CA GLN A 415 -6.96 11.31 38.84
C GLN A 415 -6.34 11.74 40.18
N GLN A 416 -5.03 12.02 40.21
CA GLN A 416 -4.32 12.47 41.41
C GLN A 416 -4.87 13.81 41.96
N TYR A 417 -5.43 14.66 41.09
CA TYR A 417 -5.97 15.98 41.42
C TYR A 417 -7.49 16.08 41.29
N SER A 418 -8.21 14.95 41.30
CA SER A 418 -9.66 14.93 41.06
C SER A 418 -10.46 15.73 42.10
N GLU A 419 -10.01 15.77 43.35
CA GLU A 419 -10.62 16.55 44.43
C GLU A 419 -10.42 18.05 44.18
N GLU A 420 -9.18 18.50 43.96
CA GLU A 420 -8.87 19.90 43.70
C GLU A 420 -9.53 20.41 42.41
N ILE A 421 -9.53 19.62 41.35
CA ILE A 421 -10.21 19.95 40.08
C ILE A 421 -11.72 20.13 40.32
N THR A 422 -12.34 19.30 41.16
CA THR A 422 -13.78 19.37 41.45
C THR A 422 -14.11 20.56 42.35
N GLU A 423 -13.37 20.72 43.45
CA GLU A 423 -13.65 21.73 44.47
C GLU A 423 -13.21 23.13 44.02
N LYS A 424 -12.00 23.25 43.45
CA LYS A 424 -11.42 24.55 43.07
C LYS A 424 -11.78 24.97 41.65
N TYR A 425 -11.87 24.04 40.72
CA TYR A 425 -12.11 24.37 39.31
C TYR A 425 -13.48 23.94 38.78
N ASN A 426 -14.38 23.45 39.65
CA ASN A 426 -15.72 22.97 39.27
C ASN A 426 -15.68 21.92 38.13
N ASN A 427 -14.66 21.05 38.15
CA ASN A 427 -14.39 20.02 37.14
C ASN A 427 -14.27 20.54 35.70
N SER A 428 -13.85 21.80 35.54
CA SER A 428 -13.70 22.46 34.25
C SER A 428 -12.49 21.98 33.45
N ASN A 429 -12.48 22.32 32.15
CA ASN A 429 -11.32 22.08 31.29
C ASN A 429 -10.10 22.88 31.74
N LEU A 430 -10.30 24.09 32.30
CA LEU A 430 -9.25 24.91 32.90
C LEU A 430 -8.48 24.13 33.97
N GLY A 431 -9.18 23.59 34.98
CA GLY A 431 -8.52 22.85 36.06
C GLY A 431 -7.74 21.62 35.59
N LYS A 432 -8.28 20.89 34.59
CA LYS A 432 -7.58 19.74 33.99
C LYS A 432 -6.33 20.18 33.23
N ALA A 433 -6.41 21.27 32.46
CA ALA A 433 -5.27 21.79 31.71
C ALA A 433 -4.18 22.32 32.63
N THR A 434 -4.55 23.02 33.71
CA THR A 434 -3.63 23.53 34.74
C THR A 434 -2.78 22.41 35.34
N VAL A 435 -3.41 21.37 35.89
CA VAL A 435 -2.64 20.29 36.54
C VAL A 435 -1.77 19.50 35.56
N ILE A 436 -2.18 19.38 34.29
CA ILE A 436 -1.37 18.71 33.27
C ILE A 436 -0.16 19.56 32.92
N PHE A 437 -0.34 20.87 32.73
CA PHE A 437 0.74 21.80 32.40
C PHE A 437 1.82 21.82 33.50
N ASP A 438 1.38 21.93 34.75
CA ASP A 438 2.27 21.93 35.92
C ASP A 438 2.99 20.59 36.08
N ALA A 439 2.29 19.48 35.83
CA ALA A 439 2.89 18.15 35.84
C ALA A 439 3.96 18.00 34.76
N LEU A 440 3.81 18.59 33.57
CA LEU A 440 4.85 18.59 32.54
C LEU A 440 6.09 19.39 32.98
N GLY A 441 5.88 20.56 33.58
CA GLY A 441 6.97 21.36 34.16
C GLY A 441 7.75 20.57 35.23
N LYS A 442 7.06 19.88 36.13
CA LYS A 442 7.67 19.09 37.21
C LYS A 442 8.16 17.71 36.80
N HIS A 443 7.66 17.17 35.69
CA HIS A 443 8.27 16.03 34.99
C HIS A 443 9.67 16.39 34.44
N GLY A 444 9.92 17.68 34.24
CA GLY A 444 11.20 18.26 33.88
C GLY A 444 11.37 18.46 32.39
N ILE A 445 10.28 18.72 31.65
CA ILE A 445 10.37 19.15 30.25
C ILE A 445 11.03 20.52 30.21
N VAL A 446 12.05 20.67 29.36
CA VAL A 446 12.81 21.92 29.18
C VAL A 446 12.69 22.36 27.73
N TYR A 447 12.22 23.59 27.54
CA TYR A 447 12.25 24.24 26.23
C TYR A 447 13.69 24.56 25.83
N GLN A 448 14.05 24.18 24.60
CA GLN A 448 15.31 24.54 23.98
C GLN A 448 15.06 24.84 22.50
N GLU A 449 15.27 26.09 22.10
CA GLU A 449 15.16 26.52 20.69
C GLU A 449 16.14 25.74 19.78
N ASP A 450 15.67 25.22 18.65
CA ASP A 450 16.53 24.55 17.66
C ASP A 450 17.42 25.59 16.92
N PRO A 451 18.75 25.54 17.09
CA PRO A 451 19.65 26.49 16.43
C PRO A 451 19.77 26.27 14.91
N GLN A 452 19.49 25.07 14.40
CA GLN A 452 19.55 24.71 12.98
C GLN A 452 18.27 25.09 12.24
N THR A 453 17.12 24.80 12.83
CA THR A 453 15.79 25.05 12.24
C THR A 453 14.94 25.96 13.12
N ALA A 454 15.50 27.10 13.57
CA ALA A 454 14.71 28.10 14.29
C ALA A 454 13.45 28.49 13.49
N TRP A 455 12.29 28.51 14.16
CA TRP A 455 10.97 28.58 13.53
C TRP A 455 10.82 29.67 12.47
N TYR A 456 11.25 30.90 12.76
CA TYR A 456 11.16 32.04 11.83
C TYR A 456 11.86 31.80 10.48
N LYS A 457 12.84 30.89 10.41
CA LYS A 457 13.49 30.50 9.15
C LYS A 457 12.61 29.55 8.34
N ILE A 458 11.90 28.66 9.01
CA ILE A 458 11.06 27.64 8.36
C ILE A 458 9.74 28.23 7.88
N ALA A 459 9.10 29.07 8.71
CA ALA A 459 7.86 29.76 8.33
C ALA A 459 8.02 30.60 7.05
N ALA A 460 9.24 31.05 6.75
CA ALA A 460 9.56 31.83 5.55
C ALA A 460 9.99 30.97 4.33
N ASP A 461 10.33 29.69 4.50
CA ASP A 461 10.84 28.83 3.42
C ASP A 461 10.29 27.40 3.47
N SER A 462 9.33 27.14 2.58
CA SER A 462 8.69 25.83 2.39
C SER A 462 9.62 24.67 2.02
N SER A 463 10.88 24.94 1.64
CA SER A 463 11.88 23.93 1.30
C SER A 463 12.67 23.41 2.51
N ILE A 464 12.54 24.04 3.67
CA ILE A 464 13.16 23.60 4.92
C ILE A 464 12.22 22.60 5.63
N PHE A 465 12.79 21.46 6.06
CA PHE A 465 12.07 20.46 6.83
C PHE A 465 12.38 20.58 8.30
N ASP A 466 11.32 20.66 9.11
CA ASP A 466 11.38 20.71 10.56
C ASP A 466 11.34 19.30 11.17
N ASN A 467 11.62 19.17 12.47
CA ASN A 467 11.54 17.90 13.20
C ASN A 467 10.66 17.98 14.45
N ILE A 468 9.48 17.36 14.39
CA ILE A 468 8.61 17.20 15.55
C ILE A 468 8.84 15.83 16.21
N GLN A 469 9.25 15.83 17.47
CA GLN A 469 9.20 14.69 18.38
C GLN A 469 7.74 14.30 18.65
N TYR A 470 7.44 13.01 18.57
CA TYR A 470 6.14 12.56 19.05
C TYR A 470 6.01 12.79 20.57
N PRO A 471 4.81 13.01 21.11
CA PRO A 471 4.59 13.26 22.54
C PRO A 471 5.29 12.26 23.48
N VAL A 472 5.24 10.96 23.15
CA VAL A 472 5.93 9.90 23.91
C VAL A 472 7.46 10.01 23.86
N GLU A 473 8.00 10.59 22.78
CA GLU A 473 9.43 10.84 22.64
C GLU A 473 9.86 12.03 23.48
N LEU A 474 9.10 13.13 23.48
CA LEU A 474 9.38 14.29 24.32
C LEU A 474 9.22 13.98 25.81
N LEU A 475 8.21 13.20 26.21
CA LEU A 475 8.07 12.75 27.60
C LEU A 475 9.29 11.96 28.09
N ASP A 476 10.02 11.30 27.20
CA ASP A 476 11.22 10.51 27.52
C ASP A 476 12.49 11.36 27.44
N SER A 477 12.66 12.14 26.36
CA SER A 477 13.86 12.97 26.12
C SER A 477 13.91 14.20 27.02
N LYS A 478 12.74 14.73 27.40
CA LYS A 478 12.52 15.92 28.23
C LYS A 478 13.07 17.23 27.69
N ILE A 479 13.54 17.25 26.45
CA ILE A 479 14.10 18.43 25.80
C ILE A 479 13.46 18.52 24.41
N GLY A 480 12.83 19.66 24.13
CA GLY A 480 12.17 19.92 22.86
C GLY A 480 12.00 21.42 22.61
N ASP A 481 11.65 21.77 21.40
CA ASP A 481 11.37 23.13 20.95
C ASP A 481 9.86 23.45 21.01
N CYS A 482 9.44 24.49 20.30
CA CYS A 482 8.09 25.05 20.39
C CYS A 482 7.02 24.07 19.89
N ASP A 483 7.25 23.43 18.74
CA ASP A 483 6.34 22.48 18.11
C ASP A 483 6.27 21.19 18.90
N ASP A 484 7.39 20.67 19.40
CA ASP A 484 7.45 19.52 20.32
C ASP A 484 6.56 19.74 21.56
N CYS A 485 6.75 20.88 22.23
CA CYS A 485 6.00 21.25 23.43
C CYS A 485 4.51 21.39 23.14
N THR A 486 4.18 21.99 21.99
CA THR A 486 2.81 22.22 21.54
C THR A 486 2.07 20.91 21.26
N VAL A 487 2.66 19.99 20.48
CA VAL A 487 2.00 18.72 20.15
C VAL A 487 1.85 17.82 21.37
N LEU A 488 2.76 17.89 22.34
CA LEU A 488 2.64 17.17 23.60
C LEU A 488 1.42 17.64 24.40
N PHE A 489 1.28 18.94 24.66
CA PHE A 489 0.15 19.46 25.42
C PHE A 489 -1.18 19.19 24.70
N ALA A 490 -1.21 19.43 23.39
CA ALA A 490 -2.39 19.16 22.58
C ALA A 490 -2.81 17.69 22.66
N SER A 491 -1.85 16.76 22.59
CA SER A 491 -2.15 15.31 22.67
C SER A 491 -2.73 14.90 24.02
N LEU A 492 -2.23 15.47 25.12
CA LEU A 492 -2.73 15.20 26.47
C LEU A 492 -4.15 15.74 26.66
N LEU A 493 -4.43 16.96 26.19
CA LEU A 493 -5.77 17.56 26.30
C LEU A 493 -6.79 16.86 25.40
N GLU A 494 -6.39 16.51 24.17
CA GLU A 494 -7.22 15.75 23.24
C GLU A 494 -7.55 14.34 23.78
N ASN A 495 -6.62 13.70 24.52
CA ASN A 495 -6.89 12.44 25.22
C ASN A 495 -7.99 12.58 26.28
N LEU A 496 -8.06 13.73 26.95
CA LEU A 496 -9.09 14.07 27.93
C LEU A 496 -10.41 14.51 27.29
N GLY A 497 -10.50 14.55 25.96
CA GLY A 497 -11.66 15.02 25.21
C GLY A 497 -11.80 16.55 25.16
N ILE A 498 -10.73 17.28 25.48
CA ILE A 498 -10.66 18.74 25.39
C ILE A 498 -10.15 19.09 23.99
N GLN A 499 -10.93 19.85 23.23
CA GLN A 499 -10.57 20.24 21.87
C GLN A 499 -9.43 21.26 21.88
N THR A 500 -8.55 21.17 20.89
CA THR A 500 -7.36 22.02 20.76
C THR A 500 -7.25 22.65 19.38
N VAL A 501 -6.67 23.85 19.36
CA VAL A 501 -6.31 24.59 18.15
C VAL A 501 -4.84 24.98 18.28
N LEU A 502 -4.04 24.60 17.31
CA LEU A 502 -2.66 25.05 17.21
C LEU A 502 -2.61 26.43 16.56
N LEU A 503 -1.71 27.27 17.05
CA LEU A 503 -1.55 28.66 16.67
C LEU A 503 -0.20 28.80 15.97
N ASP A 504 -0.21 28.68 14.65
CA ASP A 504 0.95 28.87 13.79
C ASP A 504 1.14 30.38 13.55
N VAL A 505 2.18 30.95 14.17
CA VAL A 505 2.53 32.36 14.04
C VAL A 505 3.56 32.53 12.92
N PHE A 506 3.15 33.19 11.84
CA PHE A 506 3.97 33.45 10.66
C PHE A 506 4.49 34.90 10.62
N ALA A 507 4.88 35.43 11.77
CA ALA A 507 5.46 36.77 11.88
C ALA A 507 6.93 36.80 11.38
N PRO A 508 7.33 37.75 10.50
CA PRO A 508 8.70 37.80 9.99
C PRO A 508 9.75 38.01 11.10
N GLY A 509 10.65 37.04 11.27
CA GLY A 509 11.73 37.09 12.27
C GLY A 509 11.31 36.77 13.71
N GLU A 510 10.01 36.57 13.95
CA GLU A 510 9.42 36.30 15.27
C GLU A 510 8.33 35.22 15.19
N GLY A 511 8.40 34.35 14.18
CA GLY A 511 7.45 33.26 14.06
C GLY A 511 7.62 32.28 15.22
N HIS A 512 6.52 31.68 15.65
CA HIS A 512 6.44 30.75 16.77
C HIS A 512 5.24 29.82 16.59
N ILE A 513 5.19 28.71 17.34
CA ILE A 513 3.99 27.87 17.43
C ILE A 513 3.66 27.56 18.89
N TYR A 514 2.39 27.70 19.22
CA TYR A 514 1.80 27.34 20.50
C TYR A 514 0.36 26.89 20.28
N MET A 515 -0.49 26.87 21.32
CA MET A 515 -1.86 26.40 21.16
C MET A 515 -2.87 27.09 22.07
N MET A 516 -4.15 26.88 21.78
CA MET A 516 -5.27 27.19 22.65
C MET A 516 -6.21 25.99 22.79
N PHE A 517 -6.92 25.88 23.91
CA PHE A 517 -7.87 24.79 24.16
C PHE A 517 -9.27 25.29 24.51
N ASP A 518 -10.28 24.46 24.24
CA ASP A 518 -11.68 24.77 24.51
C ASP A 518 -11.91 24.88 26.02
N SER A 519 -12.26 26.08 26.48
CA SER A 519 -12.52 26.34 27.91
C SER A 519 -13.78 25.62 28.43
N GLY A 520 -14.70 25.25 27.52
CA GLY A 520 -16.04 24.78 27.86
C GLY A 520 -17.01 25.91 28.27
N ILE A 521 -16.57 27.17 28.22
CA ILE A 521 -17.35 28.34 28.61
C ILE A 521 -18.22 28.79 27.42
N PRO A 522 -19.55 28.93 27.60
CA PRO A 522 -20.41 29.53 26.59
C PRO A 522 -20.02 31.00 26.31
N VAL A 523 -20.03 31.43 25.05
CA VAL A 523 -19.62 32.79 24.65
C VAL A 523 -20.41 33.89 25.38
N ASN A 524 -21.70 33.66 25.66
CA ASN A 524 -22.54 34.60 26.41
C ASN A 524 -22.22 34.68 27.91
N GLU A 525 -21.40 33.78 28.43
CA GLU A 525 -21.02 33.70 29.85
C GLU A 525 -19.59 34.18 30.11
N ILE A 526 -18.87 34.66 29.10
CA ILE A 526 -17.47 35.10 29.22
C ILE A 526 -17.32 36.26 30.22
N LYS A 527 -18.26 37.20 30.22
CA LYS A 527 -18.32 38.35 31.15
C LYS A 527 -18.55 37.97 32.60
N ALA A 528 -19.02 36.75 32.84
CA ALA A 528 -19.32 36.23 34.17
C ALA A 528 -18.18 35.35 34.72
N GLN A 529 -17.02 35.31 34.04
CA GLN A 529 -15.83 34.59 34.47
C GLN A 529 -14.93 35.47 35.34
N PRO A 530 -14.09 34.89 36.23
CA PRO A 530 -13.20 35.63 37.11
C PRO A 530 -11.90 36.06 36.40
N TYR A 531 -12.02 36.48 35.14
CA TYR A 531 -10.93 36.77 34.22
C TYR A 531 -11.34 37.87 33.24
N ASP A 532 -10.39 38.66 32.76
CA ASP A 532 -10.64 39.66 31.72
C ASP A 532 -11.00 38.98 30.39
N GLU A 533 -11.87 39.61 29.59
CA GLU A 533 -12.26 39.07 28.28
C GLU A 533 -11.06 38.88 27.34
N ASN A 534 -10.03 39.73 27.46
CA ASN A 534 -8.81 39.65 26.66
C ASN A 534 -7.87 38.52 27.08
N GLU A 535 -8.12 37.85 28.21
CA GLU A 535 -7.38 36.62 28.54
C GLU A 535 -7.91 35.42 27.75
N TYR A 536 -9.07 35.54 27.11
CA TYR A 536 -9.65 34.50 26.27
C TYR A 536 -9.54 34.83 24.78
N ALA A 537 -9.64 33.81 23.94
CA ALA A 537 -9.80 33.94 22.49
C ALA A 537 -11.18 33.45 22.07
N ILE A 538 -11.89 34.23 21.24
CA ILE A 538 -13.16 33.79 20.62
C ILE A 538 -12.87 33.32 19.21
N TYR A 539 -13.07 32.02 18.97
CA TYR A 539 -12.85 31.38 17.67
C TYR A 539 -13.95 30.34 17.42
N ASN A 540 -14.54 30.36 16.22
CA ASN A 540 -15.64 29.47 15.81
C ASN A 540 -16.79 29.37 16.84
N ASN A 541 -17.22 30.51 17.39
CA ASN A 541 -18.30 30.62 18.38
C ASN A 541 -18.06 29.81 19.67
N LYS A 542 -16.79 29.65 20.05
CA LYS A 542 -16.34 29.06 21.32
C LYS A 542 -15.35 29.97 22.01
N VAL A 543 -15.23 29.81 23.33
CA VAL A 543 -14.24 30.51 24.16
C VAL A 543 -13.05 29.59 24.37
N TRP A 544 -11.88 30.06 23.97
CA TRP A 544 -10.62 29.32 24.02
C TRP A 544 -9.66 29.97 25.00
N ILE A 545 -8.78 29.17 25.60
CA ILE A 545 -7.71 29.58 26.49
C ILE A 545 -6.38 29.38 25.75
N PRO A 546 -5.74 30.46 25.26
CA PRO A 546 -4.40 30.40 24.68
C PRO A 546 -3.34 30.12 25.74
N VAL A 547 -2.34 29.29 25.42
CA VAL A 547 -1.28 28.90 26.36
C VAL A 547 0.05 28.89 25.65
N GLU A 548 1.03 29.61 26.19
CA GLU A 548 2.41 29.56 25.74
C GLU A 548 3.08 28.26 26.22
N THR A 549 3.14 27.26 25.34
CA THR A 549 3.61 25.90 25.68
C THR A 549 5.11 25.79 25.88
N THR A 550 5.90 26.83 25.56
CA THR A 550 7.35 26.86 25.87
C THR A 550 7.64 27.18 27.33
N MET A 551 6.64 27.60 28.10
CA MET A 551 6.80 28.02 29.50
C MET A 551 6.63 26.88 30.53
N TYR A 552 6.87 25.62 30.14
CA TYR A 552 6.88 24.53 31.11
C TYR A 552 7.86 24.81 32.25
N GLY A 553 7.40 24.64 33.49
CA GLY A 553 8.13 24.97 34.70
C GLY A 553 7.77 26.34 35.31
N HIS A 554 7.07 27.19 34.57
CA HIS A 554 6.31 28.32 35.11
C HIS A 554 4.91 27.86 35.57
N SER A 555 4.19 28.73 36.27
CA SER A 555 2.78 28.49 36.60
C SER A 555 1.93 28.47 35.32
N PHE A 556 0.85 27.70 35.32
CA PHE A 556 -0.09 27.69 34.20
C PHE A 556 -0.69 29.09 33.94
N ASN A 557 -1.02 29.84 34.99
CA ASN A 557 -1.56 31.19 34.86
C ASN A 557 -0.59 32.15 34.14
N ASP A 558 0.73 32.01 34.33
CA ASP A 558 1.71 32.80 33.59
C ASP A 558 1.71 32.42 32.10
N ALA A 559 1.76 31.11 31.80
CA ALA A 559 1.73 30.63 30.42
C ALA A 559 0.43 31.01 29.67
N TRP A 560 -0.70 31.00 30.37
CA TRP A 560 -1.98 31.47 29.82
C TRP A 560 -1.94 32.98 29.55
N ARG A 561 -1.51 33.80 30.51
CA ARG A 561 -1.45 35.25 30.32
C ARG A 561 -0.56 35.65 29.15
N GLU A 562 0.63 35.06 29.05
CA GLU A 562 1.55 35.33 27.93
C GLU A 562 0.96 34.84 26.60
N GLY A 563 0.39 33.63 26.57
CA GLY A 563 -0.25 33.09 25.37
C GLY A 563 -1.43 33.93 24.88
N ALA A 564 -2.25 34.46 25.79
CA ALA A 564 -3.37 35.32 25.44
C ALA A 564 -2.92 36.70 24.92
N ALA A 565 -1.91 37.30 25.55
CA ALA A 565 -1.32 38.55 25.09
C ALA A 565 -0.72 38.41 23.68
N GLU A 566 0.04 37.33 23.44
CA GLU A 566 0.62 37.02 22.13
C GLU A 566 -0.47 36.75 21.09
N TYR A 567 -1.52 36.00 21.45
CA TYR A 567 -2.64 35.72 20.54
C TYR A 567 -3.28 37.01 20.03
N HIS A 568 -3.71 37.91 20.92
CA HIS A 568 -4.36 39.14 20.49
C HIS A 568 -3.41 40.04 19.70
N PHE A 569 -2.17 40.19 20.16
CA PHE A 569 -1.17 41.00 19.48
C PHE A 569 -0.90 40.53 18.04
N ARG A 570 -0.73 39.22 17.82
CA ARG A 570 -0.47 38.65 16.50
C ARG A 570 -1.73 38.52 15.66
N LYS A 571 -2.90 38.28 16.27
CA LYS A 571 -4.18 38.18 15.56
C LYS A 571 -4.58 39.51 14.95
N GLU A 572 -4.40 40.61 15.68
CA GLU A 572 -4.64 41.97 15.16
C GLU A 572 -3.75 42.30 13.96
N GLN A 573 -2.53 41.75 13.93
CA GLN A 573 -1.59 41.90 12.81
C GLN A 573 -1.89 40.96 11.63
N GLY A 574 -2.78 39.98 11.81
CA GLY A 574 -3.08 38.97 10.81
C GLY A 574 -1.98 37.93 10.64
N TYR A 575 -1.17 37.65 11.67
CA TYR A 575 -0.05 36.69 11.64
C TYR A 575 -0.34 35.36 12.32
N ILE A 576 -1.61 35.06 12.66
CA ILE A 576 -2.01 33.77 13.23
C ILE A 576 -2.76 32.95 12.20
N ASN A 577 -2.32 31.71 12.02
CA ASN A 577 -3.05 30.65 11.36
C ASN A 577 -3.58 29.65 12.40
N GLU A 578 -4.90 29.59 12.56
CA GLU A 578 -5.55 28.65 13.50
C GLU A 578 -5.76 27.27 12.90
N ILE A 579 -5.07 26.27 13.43
CA ILE A 579 -5.16 24.88 12.98
C ILE A 579 -6.06 24.09 13.94
N ASN A 580 -7.32 23.87 13.56
CA ASN A 580 -8.24 23.05 14.35
C ASN A 580 -7.86 21.57 14.28
N ILE A 581 -7.42 21.00 15.40
CA ILE A 581 -6.90 19.63 15.45
C ILE A 581 -7.98 18.58 15.16
N ALA A 582 -9.23 18.83 15.55
CA ALA A 582 -10.33 17.92 15.26
C ALA A 582 -10.61 17.81 13.76
N GLU A 583 -10.42 18.90 13.01
CA GLU A 583 -10.57 18.93 11.56
C GLU A 583 -9.33 18.35 10.86
N ALA A 584 -8.14 18.78 11.28
CA ALA A 584 -6.87 18.37 10.70
C ALA A 584 -6.61 16.86 10.84
N LYS A 585 -6.96 16.24 11.98
CA LYS A 585 -6.82 14.78 12.21
C LYS A 585 -7.66 13.92 11.26
N ASN A 586 -8.75 14.46 10.69
CA ASN A 586 -9.54 13.74 9.69
C ASN A 586 -8.79 13.60 8.36
N ILE A 587 -7.87 14.52 8.08
CA ILE A 587 -7.03 14.53 6.87
C ILE A 587 -5.70 13.82 7.16
N TYR A 588 -5.04 14.21 8.25
CA TYR A 588 -3.73 13.73 8.66
C TYR A 588 -3.84 12.94 9.95
N LYS A 589 -4.07 11.63 9.81
CA LYS A 589 -4.23 10.70 10.93
C LYS A 589 -2.95 10.64 11.77
N ALA A 590 -3.12 10.64 13.09
CA ALA A 590 -2.05 10.50 14.05
C ALA A 590 -1.17 9.26 13.79
N GLY A 591 0.15 9.47 13.92
CA GLY A 591 1.17 8.44 13.90
C GLY A 591 1.07 7.51 15.10
N GLN A 592 1.75 6.37 15.02
CA GLN A 592 1.81 5.37 16.08
C GLN A 592 3.28 5.07 16.39
N PRO A 593 3.96 5.96 17.15
CA PRO A 593 5.34 5.78 17.54
C PRO A 593 5.51 4.55 18.45
N ALA A 594 6.75 4.11 18.65
CA ALA A 594 7.06 2.99 19.52
C ALA A 594 6.74 3.34 20.98
N ALA A 595 6.05 2.43 21.66
CA ALA A 595 5.74 2.59 23.07
C ALA A 595 7.02 2.73 23.90
N LYS A 596 7.00 3.65 24.85
CA LYS A 596 8.04 3.84 25.88
C LYS A 596 7.42 3.70 27.26
N ASP A 597 8.24 3.24 28.21
CA ASP A 597 7.86 3.16 29.61
C ASP A 597 8.43 4.38 30.35
N ILE A 598 7.54 5.28 30.77
CA ILE A 598 7.90 6.59 31.31
C ILE A 598 7.24 6.73 32.68
N SER A 599 8.03 7.13 33.69
CA SER A 599 7.51 7.40 35.04
C SER A 599 6.61 8.62 35.05
N ILE A 600 5.47 8.52 35.73
CA ILE A 600 4.55 9.64 35.97
C ILE A 600 5.02 10.37 37.23
N PRO A 601 5.11 11.71 37.25
CA PRO A 601 5.51 12.43 38.45
C PRO A 601 4.50 12.22 39.58
N GLU A 602 5.01 12.06 40.81
CA GLU A 602 4.17 11.95 42.00
C GLU A 602 3.56 13.31 42.35
N LYS A 603 2.32 13.29 42.88
CA LYS A 603 1.60 14.46 43.39
C LYS A 603 2.48 15.40 44.22
N SER A 604 3.27 14.86 45.15
CA SER A 604 4.15 15.63 46.05
C SER A 604 5.19 16.52 45.33
N ILE A 605 5.58 16.17 44.09
CA ILE A 605 6.50 16.93 43.26
C ILE A 605 5.76 18.03 42.50
N VAL A 606 4.52 17.75 42.08
CA VAL A 606 3.68 18.63 41.26
C VAL A 606 2.97 19.69 42.10
N ASP A 607 2.68 19.39 43.37
CA ASP A 607 1.86 20.20 44.29
C ASP A 607 2.29 21.66 44.41
N GLU A 608 3.59 21.96 44.32
CA GLU A 608 4.10 23.33 44.45
C GLU A 608 3.50 24.27 43.40
N LEU A 609 3.49 23.88 42.11
CA LEU A 609 2.95 24.72 41.03
C LEU A 609 1.43 24.76 41.08
N VAL A 610 0.79 23.59 41.26
CA VAL A 610 -0.67 23.51 41.34
C VAL A 610 -1.23 24.36 42.48
N THR A 611 -0.53 24.42 43.62
CA THR A 611 -0.92 25.28 44.74
C THR A 611 -0.83 26.76 44.37
N ILE A 612 0.24 27.19 43.69
CA ILE A 612 0.39 28.57 43.21
C ILE A 612 -0.74 28.93 42.25
N ASP A 613 -1.10 28.04 41.34
CA ASP A 613 -2.18 28.27 40.38
C ASP A 613 -3.56 28.30 41.05
N ILE A 614 -3.82 27.44 42.04
CA ILE A 614 -5.03 27.48 42.86
C ILE A 614 -5.14 28.78 43.65
N GLU A 615 -4.05 29.21 44.31
CA GLU A 615 -4.02 30.47 45.06
C GLU A 615 -4.27 31.67 44.13
N THR A 616 -3.69 31.64 42.93
CA THR A 616 -3.91 32.68 41.92
C THR A 616 -5.36 32.71 41.46
N TYR A 617 -5.96 31.54 41.20
CA TYR A 617 -7.38 31.42 40.84
C TYR A 617 -8.29 31.93 41.97
N ASP A 618 -8.04 31.51 43.22
CA ASP A 618 -8.82 31.92 44.38
C ASP A 618 -8.74 33.44 44.62
N ASN A 619 -7.55 34.04 44.49
CA ASN A 619 -7.35 35.48 44.60
C ASN A 619 -8.11 36.27 43.52
N ARG A 620 -8.08 35.79 42.25
CA ARG A 620 -8.85 36.41 41.16
C ARG A 620 -10.35 36.29 41.41
N LEU A 621 -10.81 35.12 41.82
CA LEU A 621 -12.20 34.88 42.16
C LEU A 621 -12.68 35.84 43.27
N GLU A 622 -11.87 36.06 44.31
CA GLU A 622 -12.18 37.03 45.37
C GLU A 622 -12.25 38.46 44.85
N GLN A 623 -11.29 38.90 44.03
CA GLN A 623 -11.32 40.25 43.44
C GLN A 623 -12.58 40.49 42.61
N PHE A 624 -12.97 39.52 41.78
CA PHE A 624 -14.19 39.61 40.97
C PHE A 624 -15.46 39.54 41.82
N ALA A 625 -15.50 38.67 42.85
CA ALA A 625 -16.64 38.61 43.76
C ALA A 625 -16.86 39.95 44.49
N MET A 626 -15.77 40.58 44.93
CA MET A 626 -15.81 41.89 45.60
C MET A 626 -16.16 43.02 44.63
N ALA A 627 -15.72 42.95 43.37
CA ALA A 627 -16.06 43.93 42.34
C ALA A 627 -17.50 43.81 41.85
N ALA A 628 -18.06 42.59 41.83
CA ALA A 628 -19.46 42.33 41.49
C ALA A 628 -20.43 42.91 42.55
N GLY A 629 -20.00 43.02 43.81
CA GLY A 629 -20.74 43.71 44.87
C GLY A 629 -20.55 45.22 44.80
N VAL A 630 -21.47 45.95 44.15
CA VAL A 630 -21.42 47.42 44.06
C VAL A 630 -21.45 48.10 45.44
N SER A 631 -21.83 47.36 46.48
CA SER A 631 -21.46 47.66 47.87
C SER A 631 -21.72 46.50 48.82
N MET A 632 -20.73 46.16 49.66
CA MET A 632 -20.85 45.15 50.72
C MET A 632 -21.67 45.64 51.93
N ASP A 633 -22.22 46.87 51.88
CA ASP A 633 -23.04 47.48 52.94
C ASP A 633 -24.55 47.24 52.77
N ASN A 634 -24.97 46.64 51.65
CA ASN A 634 -26.38 46.37 51.36
C ASN A 634 -26.60 44.89 51.01
N PRO A 635 -27.78 44.33 51.29
CA PRO A 635 -28.06 42.90 51.11
C PRO A 635 -27.92 42.43 49.66
N ASP A 636 -28.26 43.27 48.68
CA ASP A 636 -28.24 42.90 47.26
C ASP A 636 -26.79 42.72 46.77
N GLY A 637 -25.86 43.60 47.15
CA GLY A 637 -24.43 43.46 46.81
C GLY A 637 -23.75 42.27 47.49
N VAL A 638 -24.11 41.97 48.76
CA VAL A 638 -23.63 40.77 49.46
C VAL A 638 -24.18 39.49 48.82
N TYR A 639 -25.44 39.52 48.39
CA TYR A 639 -26.05 38.41 47.64
C TYR A 639 -25.36 38.20 46.29
N ASP A 640 -25.11 39.26 45.52
CA ASP A 640 -24.44 39.16 44.22
C ASP A 640 -23.03 38.57 44.34
N ALA A 641 -22.26 38.99 45.35
CA ALA A 641 -20.96 38.40 45.67
C ALA A 641 -21.07 36.91 46.05
N GLY A 642 -22.06 36.54 46.87
CA GLY A 642 -22.29 35.13 47.25
C GLY A 642 -22.79 34.27 46.08
N ALA A 643 -23.62 34.84 45.20
CA ALA A 643 -24.11 34.18 43.99
C ALA A 643 -22.95 33.94 43.00
N PHE A 644 -22.00 34.87 42.93
CA PHE A 644 -20.76 34.69 42.18
C PHE A 644 -19.95 33.50 42.71
N TYR A 645 -19.67 33.42 44.01
CA TYR A 645 -19.00 32.25 44.61
C TYR A 645 -19.75 30.94 44.37
N LEU A 646 -21.08 30.94 44.49
CA LEU A 646 -21.92 29.77 44.23
C LEU A 646 -21.79 29.26 42.78
N ARG A 647 -21.66 30.18 41.81
CA ARG A 647 -21.44 29.87 40.39
C ARG A 647 -20.17 29.05 40.18
N PHE A 648 -19.11 29.36 40.93
CA PHE A 648 -17.81 28.69 40.88
C PHE A 648 -17.65 27.59 41.94
N ASN A 649 -18.77 27.12 42.49
CA ASN A 649 -18.84 26.02 43.46
C ASN A 649 -18.05 26.27 44.76
N ARG A 650 -17.81 27.55 45.13
CA ARG A 650 -17.24 27.97 46.42
C ARG A 650 -18.33 28.03 47.48
N LEU A 651 -18.75 26.84 47.94
CA LEU A 651 -19.95 26.68 48.76
C LEU A 651 -19.84 27.33 50.13
N ASP A 652 -18.65 27.34 50.74
CA ASP A 652 -18.46 27.90 52.09
C ASP A 652 -18.47 29.43 52.09
N GLU A 653 -17.79 30.05 51.11
CA GLU A 653 -17.80 31.49 50.89
C GLU A 653 -19.21 31.97 50.51
N ALA A 654 -19.87 31.25 49.60
CA ALA A 654 -21.26 31.52 49.23
C ALA A 654 -22.20 31.39 50.44
N LEU A 655 -22.05 30.34 51.26
CA LEU A 655 -22.86 30.14 52.47
C LEU A 655 -22.72 31.32 53.43
N ARG A 656 -21.49 31.72 53.73
CA ARG A 656 -21.21 32.85 54.63
C ARG A 656 -21.85 34.15 54.12
N LEU A 657 -21.77 34.42 52.82
CA LEU A 657 -22.34 35.62 52.22
C LEU A 657 -23.86 35.57 52.16
N MET A 658 -24.46 34.41 51.85
CA MET A 658 -25.92 34.23 51.88
C MET A 658 -26.50 34.44 53.29
N LEU A 659 -25.81 33.94 54.32
CA LEU A 659 -26.20 34.19 55.71
C LEU A 659 -26.08 35.68 56.08
N SER A 660 -25.00 36.35 55.68
CA SER A 660 -24.83 37.80 55.89
C SER A 660 -25.92 38.62 55.17
N ALA A 661 -26.27 38.27 53.93
CA ALA A 661 -27.36 38.93 53.20
C ALA A 661 -28.71 38.77 53.92
N LEU A 662 -28.95 37.63 54.57
CA LEU A 662 -30.15 37.37 55.37
C LEU A 662 -30.13 38.06 56.74
N GLU A 663 -28.96 38.32 57.33
CA GLU A 663 -28.85 39.19 58.51
C GLU A 663 -29.26 40.64 58.18
N LEU A 664 -28.86 41.12 57.00
CA LEU A 664 -29.22 42.45 56.51
C LEU A 664 -30.69 42.53 56.05
N ARG A 665 -31.22 41.45 55.45
CA ARG A 665 -32.62 41.34 54.99
C ARG A 665 -33.16 39.92 55.26
N PRO A 666 -33.80 39.69 56.42
CA PRO A 666 -34.30 38.35 56.79
C PRO A 666 -35.30 37.70 55.83
N ASP A 667 -36.04 38.51 55.07
CA ASP A 667 -37.03 38.08 54.09
C ASP A 667 -36.53 38.23 52.64
N PHE A 668 -35.22 38.00 52.42
CA PHE A 668 -34.62 38.02 51.09
C PHE A 668 -34.82 36.67 50.39
N SER A 669 -35.89 36.56 49.61
CA SER A 669 -36.28 35.30 48.97
C SER A 669 -35.20 34.70 48.06
N ASP A 670 -34.45 35.50 47.30
CA ASP A 670 -33.39 34.99 46.42
C ASP A 670 -32.21 34.42 47.20
N ALA A 671 -31.81 35.09 48.30
CA ALA A 671 -30.78 34.58 49.21
C ALA A 671 -31.20 33.28 49.92
N LEU A 672 -32.48 33.17 50.33
CA LEU A 672 -33.03 31.92 50.88
C LEU A 672 -33.04 30.79 49.85
N ASN A 673 -33.38 31.08 48.60
CA ASN A 673 -33.32 30.10 47.52
C ASN A 673 -31.86 29.67 47.25
N ALA A 674 -30.92 30.61 47.17
CA ALA A 674 -29.50 30.31 47.00
C ALA A 674 -28.93 29.50 48.18
N LEU A 675 -29.34 29.79 49.41
CA LEU A 675 -29.02 29.00 50.60
C LEU A 675 -29.53 27.55 50.47
N GLY A 676 -30.75 27.39 49.96
CA GLY A 676 -31.29 26.07 49.62
C GLY A 676 -30.45 25.33 48.59
N VAL A 677 -29.96 26.03 47.56
CA VAL A 677 -29.08 25.45 46.52
C VAL A 677 -27.76 24.99 47.14
N ILE A 678 -27.15 25.81 47.99
CA ILE A 678 -25.90 25.49 48.70
C ILE A 678 -26.08 24.23 49.55
N TYR A 679 -27.12 24.17 50.38
CA TYR A 679 -27.37 23.00 51.21
C TYR A 679 -27.69 21.75 50.39
N THR A 680 -28.39 21.89 49.27
CA THR A 680 -28.64 20.77 48.34
C THR A 680 -27.33 20.21 47.80
N ARG A 681 -26.38 21.07 47.38
CA ARG A 681 -25.06 20.66 46.90
C ARG A 681 -24.19 20.04 47.99
N GLN A 682 -24.33 20.49 49.24
CA GLN A 682 -23.67 19.88 50.40
C GLN A 682 -24.33 18.56 50.87
N GLY A 683 -25.43 18.12 50.25
CA GLY A 683 -26.18 16.93 50.68
C GLY A 683 -27.04 17.12 51.93
N LYS A 684 -27.20 18.37 52.40
CA LYS A 684 -28.02 18.76 53.56
C LYS A 684 -29.46 19.04 53.13
N TYR A 685 -30.18 17.99 52.73
CA TYR A 685 -31.47 18.13 52.05
C TYR A 685 -32.59 18.71 52.92
N ASP A 686 -32.60 18.44 54.23
CA ASP A 686 -33.65 18.96 55.12
C ASP A 686 -33.50 20.47 55.34
N GLU A 687 -32.27 20.95 55.54
CA GLU A 687 -31.93 22.38 55.63
C GLU A 687 -32.19 23.11 54.31
N ALA A 688 -31.91 22.44 53.18
CA ALA A 688 -32.24 22.96 51.86
C ALA A 688 -33.76 23.18 51.71
N LEU A 689 -34.57 22.16 52.04
CA LEU A 689 -36.03 22.24 51.95
C LEU A 689 -36.60 23.33 52.86
N GLN A 690 -36.09 23.47 54.10
CA GLN A 690 -36.50 24.58 54.98
C GLN A 690 -36.25 25.94 54.32
N SER A 691 -35.08 26.12 53.72
CA SER A 691 -34.71 27.37 53.04
C SER A 691 -35.59 27.64 51.82
N TYR A 692 -35.82 26.63 50.99
CA TYR A 692 -36.68 26.76 49.81
C TYR A 692 -38.15 26.98 50.16
N TYR A 693 -38.70 26.30 51.18
CA TYR A 693 -40.08 26.52 51.59
C TYR A 693 -40.28 27.95 52.06
N ARG A 694 -39.36 28.48 52.88
CA ARG A 694 -39.39 29.89 53.28
C ARG A 694 -39.28 30.84 52.08
N ALA A 695 -38.40 30.55 51.12
CA ALA A 695 -38.32 31.33 49.88
C ALA A 695 -39.64 31.27 49.08
N SER A 696 -40.29 30.10 49.02
CA SER A 696 -41.56 29.90 48.31
C SER A 696 -42.74 30.58 48.99
N GLU A 697 -42.70 30.79 50.31
CA GLU A 697 -43.72 31.59 51.03
C GLU A 697 -43.61 33.08 50.66
N LEU A 698 -42.40 33.57 50.44
CA LEU A 698 -42.13 34.96 50.05
C LEU A 698 -42.41 35.21 48.56
N MET A 699 -42.15 34.22 47.70
CA MET A 699 -42.40 34.27 46.26
C MET A 699 -43.20 33.03 45.80
N PRO A 700 -44.52 32.97 46.07
CA PRO A 700 -45.34 31.78 45.80
C PRO A 700 -45.48 31.42 44.32
N ASP A 701 -45.34 32.42 43.44
CA ASP A 701 -45.46 32.28 41.98
C ASP A 701 -44.13 31.96 41.29
N ASN A 702 -43.02 31.82 42.03
CA ASN A 702 -41.73 31.49 41.46
C ASN A 702 -41.59 29.97 41.24
N ALA A 703 -41.84 29.53 40.00
CA ALA A 703 -41.73 28.14 39.60
C ALA A 703 -40.31 27.57 39.77
N GLY A 704 -39.26 28.40 39.69
CA GLY A 704 -37.86 27.97 39.87
C GLY A 704 -37.54 27.51 41.30
N ILE A 705 -38.10 28.18 42.31
CA ILE A 705 -37.93 27.78 43.72
C ILE A 705 -38.61 26.42 43.96
N ARG A 706 -39.84 26.25 43.45
CA ARG A 706 -40.58 24.97 43.54
C ARG A 706 -39.89 23.85 42.77
N PHE A 707 -39.25 24.19 41.65
CA PHE A 707 -38.44 23.24 40.90
C PHE A 707 -37.23 22.76 41.72
N ASN A 708 -36.56 23.66 42.43
CA ASN A 708 -35.48 23.29 43.35
C ASN A 708 -35.97 22.40 44.49
N ILE A 709 -37.16 22.66 45.06
CA ILE A 709 -37.80 21.75 46.05
C ILE A 709 -38.00 20.36 45.46
N ALA A 710 -38.56 20.26 44.25
CA ALA A 710 -38.79 18.99 43.57
C ALA A 710 -37.46 18.21 43.33
N ILE A 711 -36.40 18.91 42.91
CA ILE A 711 -35.06 18.32 42.76
C ILE A 711 -34.54 17.81 44.11
N THR A 712 -34.62 18.61 45.17
CA THR A 712 -34.09 18.23 46.47
C THR A 712 -34.87 17.06 47.09
N LEU A 713 -36.19 17.01 46.94
CA LEU A 713 -37.02 15.85 47.33
C LEU A 713 -36.62 14.60 46.54
N LEU A 714 -36.35 14.73 45.24
CA LEU A 714 -35.87 13.64 44.40
C LEU A 714 -34.50 13.13 44.88
N LEU A 715 -33.55 14.02 45.18
CA LEU A 715 -32.24 13.67 45.72
C LEU A 715 -32.32 13.03 47.12
N GLN A 716 -33.31 13.42 47.93
CA GLN A 716 -33.62 12.80 49.22
C GLN A 716 -34.34 11.43 49.07
N GLY A 717 -34.69 11.01 47.85
CA GLY A 717 -35.39 9.76 47.57
C GLY A 717 -36.91 9.80 47.76
N LYS A 718 -37.50 10.97 48.02
CA LYS A 718 -38.95 11.18 48.20
C LYS A 718 -39.65 11.36 46.85
N LEU A 719 -39.70 10.28 46.08
CA LEU A 719 -40.15 10.29 44.68
C LEU A 719 -41.58 10.79 44.48
N ASP A 720 -42.52 10.39 45.35
CA ASP A 720 -43.93 10.77 45.22
C ASP A 720 -44.15 12.26 45.50
N GLU A 721 -43.47 12.81 46.50
CA GLU A 721 -43.50 14.23 46.85
C GLU A 721 -42.83 15.07 45.75
N ALA A 722 -41.65 14.65 45.28
CA ALA A 722 -40.94 15.30 44.18
C ALA A 722 -41.79 15.36 42.90
N ARG A 723 -42.50 14.26 42.59
CA ARG A 723 -43.41 14.19 41.44
C ARG A 723 -44.56 15.17 41.57
N ASN A 724 -45.23 15.19 42.72
CA ASN A 724 -46.35 16.12 42.93
C ASN A 724 -45.91 17.58 42.81
N GLU A 725 -44.75 17.92 43.37
CA GLU A 725 -44.22 19.29 43.27
C GLU A 725 -43.79 19.63 41.84
N TYR A 726 -43.14 18.71 41.13
CA TYR A 726 -42.78 18.91 39.73
C TYR A 726 -43.99 19.06 38.79
N ASP A 727 -45.07 18.30 39.04
CA ASP A 727 -46.34 18.46 38.31
C ASP A 727 -46.95 19.85 38.55
N ASN A 728 -46.74 20.45 39.74
CA ASN A 728 -47.16 21.83 40.03
C ASN A 728 -46.26 22.85 39.31
N VAL A 729 -44.94 22.63 39.29
CA VAL A 729 -43.99 23.48 38.53
C VAL A 729 -44.37 23.55 37.06
N ILE A 730 -44.67 22.41 36.41
CA ILE A 730 -45.08 22.38 34.99
C ILE A 730 -46.41 23.11 34.75
N LYS A 731 -47.35 23.05 35.70
CA LYS A 731 -48.61 23.79 35.62
C LYS A 731 -48.37 25.31 35.70
N MET A 732 -47.40 25.74 36.50
CA MET A 732 -47.04 27.15 36.66
C MET A 732 -46.27 27.68 35.45
N ASP A 733 -45.26 26.93 35.01
CA ASP A 733 -44.46 27.25 33.84
C ASP A 733 -44.14 25.99 33.03
N LYS A 734 -44.70 25.93 31.81
CA LYS A 734 -44.52 24.82 30.89
C LYS A 734 -43.09 24.70 30.36
N SER A 735 -42.25 25.73 30.51
CA SER A 735 -40.83 25.67 30.10
C SER A 735 -40.04 24.59 30.86
N PHE A 736 -40.51 24.20 32.05
CA PHE A 736 -39.89 23.14 32.87
C PHE A 736 -40.31 21.72 32.45
N GLU A 737 -41.22 21.56 31.49
CA GLU A 737 -41.73 20.25 31.06
C GLU A 737 -40.59 19.39 30.48
N GLY A 738 -40.42 18.18 31.01
CA GLY A 738 -39.43 17.21 30.52
C GLY A 738 -38.02 17.33 31.10
N LEU A 739 -37.76 18.30 32.00
CA LEU A 739 -36.49 18.44 32.72
C LEU A 739 -36.23 17.30 33.74
N LEU A 740 -37.25 16.76 34.41
CA LEU A 740 -37.10 15.61 35.34
C LEU A 740 -37.76 14.34 34.78
N LYS A 741 -37.16 13.77 33.73
CA LYS A 741 -37.68 12.56 33.05
C LYS A 741 -37.86 11.36 33.98
N ILE A 742 -37.03 11.22 35.00
CA ILE A 742 -37.11 10.14 36.00
C ILE A 742 -38.41 10.19 36.82
N LEU A 743 -39.05 11.35 36.90
CA LEU A 743 -40.33 11.54 37.58
C LEU A 743 -41.54 11.34 36.65
N LYS A 744 -41.35 11.00 35.36
CA LYS A 744 -42.48 10.61 34.49
C LYS A 744 -43.14 9.33 35.01
N LYS A 745 -44.45 9.21 34.81
CA LYS A 745 -45.21 8.00 35.17
C LYS A 745 -44.64 6.82 34.38
N GLY A 746 -44.43 5.69 35.06
CA GLY A 746 -44.20 4.41 34.37
C GLY A 746 -45.28 4.20 33.31
N GLY A 747 -44.81 4.01 32.08
CA GLY A 747 -45.60 3.83 30.88
C GLY A 747 -44.67 3.74 29.67
N GLU A 748 -44.25 2.49 29.40
CA GLU A 748 -43.50 2.00 28.23
C GLU A 748 -41.96 2.13 28.26
N GLY A 749 -41.33 1.01 28.66
CA GLY A 749 -40.37 0.23 27.86
C GLY A 749 -39.07 0.88 27.45
#